data_AF-K7MCM8-F1
#
_entry.id   AF-K7MCM8-F1
#
_cell.length_a   1.000
_cell.length_b   1.000
_cell.length_c   1.000
_cell.angle_alpha   90.00
_cell.angle_beta   90.00
_cell.angle_gamma   90.00
#
_symmetry.space_group_name_H-M   'P 1'
#
loop_
_entity.id
_entity.type
_entity.pdbx_description
1 polymer ?
#
loop_
_entity_poly.entity_id
_entity_poly.type
_entity_poly.pdbx_seq_one_letter_code
_entity_poly.pdbx_strand_id
1 'polypeptide(L)'
;MVSRITIALVLFEFLLCQEFEPLKAQTWLQAGYWYSGSGFPVSDINSALYTHLICAFAELNSSTYELYVSPEDEQSFSSFTTTVKQKNPSITTLLSIAGGNGNDTVLSLMVSKDSSRKYFIQSSIRIARLYGFQGLDLSWVPETISDMNNMGRLFEEWRAAAKSEAANDSTQVLILTAAVHFRPGLDSASYPVESIQNNLNWVHILTYDYHMPQLANFTAAHAALYDPSSSVNTDNGIKEWIGSGVTASKLVLGLPFYGYAWNLRNPEDNAIGASATGPAIGKSGAMNYKDIKAYIQRYGGHVKYNATYVVNYFSNGSTWIGYDDVEVVKMKVSYARENKLLGYAVWQVPYDDNWVLSSAAAEHVDQNGRNSWRLLVIILIITAMSVILLGILIYYLRRRFPKSTAVILSTLNNVNKDASRLFHSNAPDLQVFSFSDIEQATNRFSIENKVGQGGYGPVYKGILSNRQEVAVKKLSKASTQGFEEFKNEVMLTARLQHVNLVRLLGFYIDGEQQMLVYEYMPNKSLDSYLFDPIRRYLLDWRKRIYIIEGITQGLLYLQEYSRLTIIHRDIKASNILLDNEMKPKISDFGMARIFRKDELEANTSKIVGTYGYVSPEYAMKGLYSTKSDVYSFGVLLLQIVSGRRTACFYGEHENLNLMEYAYELWKEGKGMEFADPSLDDSHSTCKLLRCMQIALLCVQEDANDRPTVKEISSMLKSDTILIIPQKPAFSINRDEKKPNKFIMHEEKCSINDATISQVVAR
;
A
#
# COMPACT_ATOMS: atom_id res chain seq x y z
N MET A 1 -57.68 3.15 8.73
CA MET A 1 -56.45 2.68 8.06
C MET A 1 -55.94 3.72 7.07
N VAL A 2 -56.81 4.28 6.21
CA VAL A 2 -56.47 5.36 5.25
C VAL A 2 -55.83 6.58 5.91
N SER A 3 -56.43 7.14 6.97
CA SER A 3 -55.87 8.32 7.69
C SER A 3 -54.46 8.11 8.26
N ARG A 4 -54.11 6.89 8.73
CA ARG A 4 -52.74 6.61 9.23
C ARG A 4 -51.72 6.44 8.10
N ILE A 5 -52.16 5.97 6.93
CA ILE A 5 -51.32 5.86 5.74
C ILE A 5 -51.09 7.26 5.13
N THR A 6 -52.11 8.13 5.13
CA THR A 6 -51.97 9.52 4.68
C THR A 6 -51.04 10.31 5.61
N ILE A 7 -51.15 10.15 6.93
CA ILE A 7 -50.23 10.79 7.88
C ILE A 7 -48.80 10.27 7.71
N ALA A 8 -48.62 8.97 7.46
CA ALA A 8 -47.29 8.40 7.20
C ALA A 8 -46.68 8.89 5.87
N LEU A 9 -47.49 9.04 4.82
CA LEU A 9 -47.06 9.59 3.53
C LEU A 9 -46.75 11.09 3.63
N VAL A 10 -47.57 11.86 4.35
CA VAL A 10 -47.30 13.29 4.59
C VAL A 10 -46.07 13.48 5.46
N LEU A 11 -45.83 12.64 6.48
CA LEU A 11 -44.58 12.67 7.27
C LEU A 11 -43.37 12.24 6.45
N PHE A 12 -43.53 11.29 5.51
CA PHE A 12 -42.47 10.84 4.61
C PHE A 12 -42.13 11.92 3.57
N GLU A 13 -43.13 12.62 3.03
CA GLU A 13 -42.92 13.81 2.20
C GLU A 13 -42.35 14.97 3.01
N PHE A 14 -42.74 15.16 4.28
CA PHE A 14 -42.14 16.16 5.17
C PHE A 14 -40.68 15.82 5.50
N LEU A 15 -40.32 14.53 5.62
CA LEU A 15 -38.94 14.06 5.80
C LEU A 15 -38.10 14.13 4.52
N LEU A 16 -38.74 14.11 3.34
CA LEU A 16 -38.10 14.32 2.04
C LEU A 16 -38.01 15.81 1.65
N CYS A 17 -38.91 16.65 2.17
CA CYS A 17 -38.95 18.10 1.93
C CYS A 17 -38.33 18.94 3.06
N GLN A 18 -38.03 18.36 4.22
CA GLN A 18 -37.00 18.93 5.08
C GLN A 18 -35.68 18.74 4.36
N GLU A 19 -35.11 19.85 3.91
CA GLU A 19 -33.74 19.95 3.44
C GLU A 19 -32.85 19.14 4.40
N PHE A 20 -32.52 17.91 4.00
CA PHE A 20 -31.22 17.37 4.34
C PHE A 20 -30.26 18.35 3.68
N GLU A 21 -29.87 19.41 4.41
CA GLU A 21 -28.56 20.00 4.17
C GLU A 21 -27.65 18.79 4.03
N PRO A 22 -27.04 18.58 2.86
CA PRO A 22 -26.17 17.44 2.68
C PRO A 22 -25.19 17.55 3.82
N LEU A 23 -25.10 16.53 4.68
CA LEU A 23 -24.01 16.42 5.63
C LEU A 23 -22.78 16.61 4.74
N LYS A 24 -22.16 17.81 4.75
CA LYS A 24 -21.21 18.23 3.73
C LYS A 24 -20.14 17.15 3.75
N ALA A 25 -20.14 16.28 2.74
CA ALA A 25 -19.13 15.26 2.63
C ALA A 25 -17.82 16.02 2.71
N GLN A 26 -17.03 15.77 3.77
CA GLN A 26 -15.84 16.56 4.06
C GLN A 26 -14.99 16.53 2.80
N THR A 27 -14.90 17.66 2.11
CA THR A 27 -14.19 17.75 0.84
C THR A 27 -12.73 17.42 1.13
N TRP A 28 -12.20 16.44 0.40
CA TRP A 28 -10.82 16.00 0.58
C TRP A 28 -9.88 17.19 0.43
N LEU A 29 -8.94 17.36 1.37
CA LEU A 29 -8.18 18.60 1.47
C LEU A 29 -7.14 18.68 0.33
N GLN A 30 -7.19 19.75 -0.44
CA GLN A 30 -6.26 20.04 -1.52
C GLN A 30 -5.72 21.44 -1.25
N ALA A 31 -4.62 21.49 -0.50
CA ALA A 31 -4.02 22.73 -0.05
C ALA A 31 -2.82 23.12 -0.90
N GLY A 32 -2.55 24.41 -1.01
CA GLY A 32 -1.35 24.93 -1.64
C GLY A 32 -0.83 26.20 -0.99
N TYR A 33 0.48 26.24 -0.80
CA TYR A 33 1.17 27.42 -0.29
C TYR A 33 1.50 28.40 -1.43
N TRP A 34 1.31 29.68 -1.15
CA TRP A 34 1.79 30.80 -1.96
C TRP A 34 2.67 31.69 -1.09
N TYR A 35 3.95 31.79 -1.44
CA TYR A 35 4.91 32.67 -0.78
C TYR A 35 5.07 33.97 -1.58
N SER A 36 4.93 35.12 -0.93
CA SER A 36 5.09 36.44 -1.56
C SER A 36 6.43 36.61 -2.27
N GLY A 37 7.51 36.10 -1.69
CA GLY A 37 8.85 36.15 -2.27
C GLY A 37 9.03 35.32 -3.54
N SER A 38 8.02 34.58 -4.01
CA SER A 38 8.09 33.87 -5.30
C SER A 38 7.94 34.79 -6.51
N GLY A 39 7.49 36.04 -6.32
CA GLY A 39 7.21 36.99 -7.40
C GLY A 39 6.04 36.59 -8.32
N PHE A 40 5.23 35.61 -7.91
CA PHE A 40 4.11 35.10 -8.71
C PHE A 40 2.82 35.84 -8.35
N PRO A 41 2.13 36.50 -9.30
CA PRO A 41 0.92 37.25 -9.00
C PRO A 41 -0.19 36.38 -8.39
N VAL A 42 -0.81 36.83 -7.30
CA VAL A 42 -1.95 36.13 -6.67
C VAL A 42 -3.10 35.93 -7.66
N SER A 43 -3.31 36.89 -8.56
CA SER A 43 -4.32 36.84 -9.63
C SER A 43 -4.14 35.67 -10.59
N ASP A 44 -2.93 35.12 -10.69
CA ASP A 44 -2.62 34.09 -11.69
C ASP A 44 -2.88 32.69 -11.14
N ILE A 45 -3.00 32.54 -9.81
CA ILE A 45 -3.27 31.26 -9.16
C ILE A 45 -4.55 30.63 -9.74
N ASN A 46 -4.47 29.36 -10.15
CA ASN A 46 -5.62 28.58 -10.54
C ASN A 46 -6.32 27.99 -9.30
N SER A 47 -7.07 28.83 -8.59
CA SER A 47 -7.72 28.45 -7.33
C SER A 47 -8.80 27.37 -7.48
N ALA A 48 -9.22 27.01 -8.70
CA ALA A 48 -10.16 25.90 -8.94
C ALA A 48 -9.57 24.51 -8.62
N LEU A 49 -8.23 24.39 -8.58
CA LEU A 49 -7.53 23.14 -8.28
C LEU A 49 -7.34 22.87 -6.77
N TYR A 50 -7.79 23.80 -5.93
CA TYR A 50 -7.52 23.80 -4.49
C TYR A 50 -8.80 24.02 -3.69
N THR A 51 -8.90 23.35 -2.55
CA THR A 51 -9.92 23.66 -1.54
C THR A 51 -9.42 24.68 -0.52
N HIS A 52 -8.10 24.72 -0.30
CA HIS A 52 -7.45 25.63 0.64
C HIS A 52 -6.21 26.28 0.00
N LEU A 53 -6.02 27.58 0.22
CA LEU A 53 -4.78 28.28 -0.14
C LEU A 53 -4.18 28.96 1.09
N ILE A 54 -2.87 28.88 1.22
CA ILE A 54 -2.15 29.34 2.40
C ILE A 54 -1.19 30.45 1.96
N CYS A 55 -1.43 31.66 2.45
CA CYS A 55 -0.60 32.83 2.19
C CYS A 55 0.56 32.86 3.18
N ALA A 56 1.80 32.82 2.68
CA ALA A 56 3.02 32.67 3.47
C ALA A 56 3.97 33.85 3.23
N PHE A 57 4.71 34.38 4.21
CA PHE A 57 4.56 34.19 5.66
C PHE A 57 4.37 35.55 6.35
N ALA A 58 3.53 35.60 7.36
CA ALA A 58 3.53 36.71 8.31
C ALA A 58 4.69 36.55 9.30
N GLU A 59 5.24 37.68 9.73
CA GLU A 59 6.43 37.76 10.57
C GLU A 59 6.08 38.09 12.02
N LEU A 60 7.03 37.84 12.93
CA LEU A 60 6.87 38.09 14.35
C LEU A 60 7.79 39.23 14.79
N ASN A 61 7.23 40.26 15.42
CA ASN A 61 8.03 41.34 15.97
C ASN A 61 8.88 40.81 17.14
N SER A 62 10.19 40.96 17.03
CA SER A 62 11.14 40.40 18.01
C SER A 62 11.04 40.98 19.43
N SER A 63 10.40 42.15 19.57
CA SER A 63 10.27 42.86 20.86
C SER A 63 8.89 42.71 21.48
N THR A 64 7.82 42.81 20.67
CA THR A 64 6.43 42.75 21.16
C THR A 64 5.84 41.34 21.09
N TYR A 65 6.43 40.46 20.28
CA TYR A 65 5.88 39.16 19.91
C TYR A 65 4.48 39.26 19.27
N GLU A 66 4.16 40.41 18.69
CA GLU A 66 2.98 40.56 17.85
C GLU A 66 3.30 40.16 16.41
N LEU A 67 2.35 39.45 15.79
CA LEU A 67 2.40 39.17 14.36
C LEU A 67 2.29 40.49 13.57
N TYR A 68 2.99 40.60 12.45
CA TYR A 68 2.85 41.68 11.48
C TYR A 68 3.07 41.16 10.05
N VAL A 69 2.62 41.93 9.06
CA VAL A 69 2.93 41.73 7.65
C VAL A 69 3.89 42.85 7.24
N SER A 70 4.94 42.51 6.49
CA SER A 70 5.90 43.50 6.03
C SER A 70 5.23 44.50 5.09
N PRO A 71 5.66 45.78 5.07
CA PRO A 71 5.11 46.77 4.14
C PRO A 71 5.17 46.33 2.68
N GLU A 72 6.16 45.53 2.30
CA GLU A 72 6.33 44.96 0.97
C GLU A 72 5.22 43.95 0.61
N ASP A 73 4.73 43.20 1.59
CA ASP A 73 3.75 42.13 1.40
C ASP A 73 2.30 42.57 1.68
N GLU A 74 2.11 43.70 2.37
CA GLU A 74 0.83 44.23 2.84
C GLU A 74 -0.25 44.19 1.74
N GLN A 75 0.05 44.70 0.54
CA GLN A 75 -0.92 44.76 -0.56
C GLN A 75 -1.34 43.35 -1.05
N SER A 76 -0.39 42.42 -1.11
CA SER A 76 -0.67 41.06 -1.56
C SER A 76 -1.47 40.30 -0.53
N PHE A 77 -1.15 40.48 0.76
CA PHE A 77 -1.82 39.79 1.87
C PHE A 77 -3.23 40.34 2.10
N SER A 78 -3.41 41.66 2.08
CA SER A 78 -4.70 42.30 2.30
C SER A 78 -5.72 41.98 1.20
N SER A 79 -5.25 41.73 -0.02
CA SER A 79 -6.09 41.38 -1.17
C SER A 79 -6.15 39.88 -1.47
N PHE A 80 -5.34 39.04 -0.79
CA PHE A 80 -5.16 37.63 -1.13
C PHE A 80 -6.49 36.87 -1.22
N THR A 81 -7.26 36.89 -0.14
CA THR A 81 -8.53 36.17 -0.02
C THR A 81 -9.54 36.61 -1.07
N THR A 82 -9.68 37.92 -1.26
CA THR A 82 -10.62 38.48 -2.24
C THR A 82 -10.22 38.07 -3.66
N THR A 83 -8.93 38.13 -3.98
CA THR A 83 -8.41 37.79 -5.31
C THR A 83 -8.64 36.33 -5.67
N VAL A 84 -8.29 35.37 -4.79
CA VAL A 84 -8.44 33.94 -5.11
C VAL A 84 -9.90 33.49 -5.14
N LYS A 85 -10.77 34.15 -4.37
CA LYS A 85 -12.22 33.90 -4.37
C LYS A 85 -12.93 34.37 -5.64
N GLN A 86 -12.34 35.27 -6.43
CA GLN A 86 -12.91 35.65 -7.73
C GLN A 86 -12.98 34.46 -8.69
N LYS A 87 -11.99 33.56 -8.64
CA LYS A 87 -11.94 32.34 -9.48
C LYS A 87 -12.58 31.11 -8.80
N ASN A 88 -12.48 30.99 -7.48
CA ASN A 88 -13.11 29.92 -6.71
C ASN A 88 -13.79 30.48 -5.45
N PRO A 89 -15.08 30.84 -5.50
CA PRO A 89 -15.79 31.43 -4.35
C PRO A 89 -15.85 30.54 -3.10
N SER A 90 -15.67 29.22 -3.27
CA SER A 90 -15.72 28.23 -2.19
C SER A 90 -14.39 28.03 -1.47
N ILE A 91 -13.30 28.65 -1.94
CA ILE A 91 -11.97 28.44 -1.40
C ILE A 91 -11.81 29.01 0.01
N THR A 92 -11.08 28.28 0.84
CA THR A 92 -10.72 28.69 2.20
C THR A 92 -9.29 29.20 2.23
N THR A 93 -9.02 30.35 2.84
CA THR A 93 -7.68 30.93 2.91
C THR A 93 -7.14 30.92 4.34
N LEU A 94 -5.86 30.57 4.49
CA LEU A 94 -5.14 30.61 5.76
C LEU A 94 -3.93 31.55 5.64
N LEU A 95 -3.54 32.14 6.77
CA LEU A 95 -2.30 32.91 6.90
C LEU A 95 -1.25 32.05 7.61
N SER A 96 -0.12 31.79 6.95
CA SER A 96 1.00 31.06 7.54
C SER A 96 1.98 32.01 8.22
N ILE A 97 2.58 31.55 9.30
CA ILE A 97 3.44 32.32 10.21
C ILE A 97 4.84 31.73 10.24
N ALA A 98 5.85 32.60 10.25
CA ALA A 98 7.29 32.33 10.36
C ALA A 98 7.94 31.64 9.15
N GLY A 99 7.65 30.37 8.89
CA GLY A 99 8.29 29.60 7.81
C GLY A 99 9.77 29.28 8.06
N GLY A 100 10.44 28.66 7.08
CA GLY A 100 11.82 28.18 7.21
C GLY A 100 12.89 29.26 7.44
N ASN A 101 12.57 30.53 7.15
CA ASN A 101 13.43 31.69 7.44
C ASN A 101 13.03 32.42 8.72
N GLY A 102 12.05 31.90 9.46
CA GLY A 102 11.61 32.46 10.73
C GLY A 102 12.76 32.47 11.73
N ASN A 103 12.84 33.53 12.53
CA ASN A 103 13.85 33.61 13.59
C ASN A 103 13.47 32.65 14.73
N ASP A 104 14.05 31.46 14.70
CA ASP A 104 13.82 30.38 15.67
C ASP A 104 13.99 30.86 17.12
N THR A 105 14.99 31.72 17.38
CA THR A 105 15.21 32.32 18.70
C THR A 105 14.02 33.19 19.13
N VAL A 106 13.42 33.96 18.22
CA VAL A 106 12.26 34.80 18.53
C VAL A 106 11.03 33.93 18.79
N LEU A 107 10.83 32.83 18.04
CA LEU A 107 9.74 31.88 18.28
C LEU A 107 9.89 31.17 19.61
N SER A 108 11.09 30.67 19.93
CA SER A 108 11.41 30.05 21.22
C SER A 108 11.13 31.01 22.38
N LEU A 109 11.59 32.27 22.29
CA LEU A 109 11.31 33.30 23.29
C LEU A 109 9.82 33.60 23.40
N MET A 110 9.08 33.67 22.28
CA MET A 110 7.64 33.90 22.26
C MET A 110 6.88 32.80 23.01
N VAL A 111 7.19 31.53 22.73
CA VAL A 111 6.47 30.42 23.38
C VAL A 111 6.84 30.22 24.84
N SER A 112 8.04 30.67 25.26
CA SER A 112 8.56 30.48 26.62
C SER A 112 7.78 31.20 27.73
N LYS A 113 6.99 32.24 27.41
CA LYS A 113 6.27 33.07 28.41
C LYS A 113 4.81 33.22 28.06
N ASP A 114 3.93 33.04 29.05
CA ASP A 114 2.47 33.20 28.92
C ASP A 114 2.08 34.57 28.37
N SER A 115 2.77 35.65 28.82
CA SER A 115 2.53 37.01 28.33
C SER A 115 2.84 37.15 26.84
N SER A 116 3.95 36.56 26.39
CA SER A 116 4.40 36.63 25.00
C SER A 116 3.49 35.80 24.09
N ARG A 117 3.11 34.59 24.50
CA ARG A 117 2.10 33.78 23.81
C ARG A 117 0.78 34.52 23.66
N LYS A 118 0.34 35.23 24.71
CA LYS A 118 -0.90 36.03 24.66
C LYS A 118 -0.84 37.14 23.60
N TYR A 119 0.26 37.90 23.51
CA TYR A 119 0.42 38.93 22.48
C TYR A 119 0.40 38.34 21.07
N PHE A 120 1.11 37.22 20.87
CA PHE A 120 1.10 36.48 19.61
C PHE A 120 -0.29 35.99 19.22
N ILE A 121 -1.02 35.35 20.14
CA ILE A 121 -2.37 34.82 19.92
C ILE A 121 -3.33 35.96 19.55
N GLN A 122 -3.31 37.06 20.30
CA GLN A 122 -4.22 38.18 20.06
C GLN A 122 -3.95 38.87 18.73
N SER A 123 -2.68 39.13 18.42
CA SER A 123 -2.28 39.78 17.16
C SER A 123 -2.52 38.88 15.94
N SER A 124 -2.27 37.56 16.03
CA SER A 124 -2.53 36.61 14.92
C SER A 124 -4.02 36.51 14.57
N ILE A 125 -4.91 36.42 15.57
CA ILE A 125 -6.36 36.41 15.35
C ILE A 125 -6.80 37.76 14.73
N ARG A 126 -6.32 38.88 15.29
CA ARG A 126 -6.62 40.23 14.78
C ARG A 126 -6.24 40.38 13.31
N ILE A 127 -5.03 39.96 12.93
CA ILE A 127 -4.53 40.07 11.55
C ILE A 127 -5.26 39.13 10.60
N ALA A 128 -5.54 37.89 11.00
CA ALA A 128 -6.32 36.96 10.19
C ALA A 128 -7.69 37.55 9.84
N ARG A 129 -8.39 38.15 10.81
CA ARG A 129 -9.67 38.81 10.59
C ARG A 129 -9.54 40.07 9.74
N LEU A 130 -8.53 40.90 10.00
CA LEU A 130 -8.28 42.15 9.27
C LEU A 130 -8.13 41.90 7.76
N TYR A 131 -7.39 40.86 7.36
CA TYR A 131 -7.18 40.50 5.95
C TYR A 131 -8.13 39.41 5.43
N GLY A 132 -9.15 39.06 6.21
CA GLY A 132 -10.23 38.17 5.79
C GLY A 132 -9.86 36.68 5.65
N PHE A 133 -8.75 36.24 6.26
CA PHE A 133 -8.38 34.83 6.32
C PHE A 133 -9.36 34.03 7.21
N GLN A 134 -9.62 32.78 6.84
CA GLN A 134 -10.47 31.85 7.61
C GLN A 134 -9.67 30.96 8.57
N GLY A 135 -8.34 31.05 8.55
CA GLY A 135 -7.50 30.32 9.50
C GLY A 135 -6.06 30.80 9.56
N LEU A 136 -5.31 30.16 10.44
CA LEU A 136 -3.93 30.43 10.78
C LEU A 136 -3.12 29.12 10.73
N ASP A 137 -1.91 29.21 10.21
CA ASP A 137 -0.98 28.09 10.04
C ASP A 137 0.37 28.43 10.70
N LEU A 138 0.81 27.66 11.69
CA LEU A 138 2.13 27.85 12.30
C LEU A 138 3.17 26.99 11.57
N SER A 139 4.12 27.61 10.88
CA SER A 139 5.23 26.88 10.23
C SER A 139 6.50 27.01 11.07
N TRP A 140 6.75 26.00 11.91
CA TRP A 140 7.90 25.97 12.81
C TRP A 140 8.30 24.53 13.17
N VAL A 141 9.61 24.24 13.12
CA VAL A 141 10.21 22.96 13.51
C VAL A 141 11.17 23.21 14.68
N PRO A 142 10.70 23.13 15.94
CA PRO A 142 11.54 23.38 17.10
C PRO A 142 12.62 22.32 17.27
N GLU A 143 13.78 22.72 17.79
CA GLU A 143 14.90 21.79 18.06
C GLU A 143 14.95 21.32 19.52
N THR A 144 14.30 22.02 20.45
CA THR A 144 14.42 21.74 21.90
C THR A 144 13.17 21.12 22.52
N ILE A 145 13.37 20.28 23.54
CA ILE A 145 12.27 19.70 24.36
C ILE A 145 11.42 20.81 25.01
N SER A 146 12.07 21.89 25.46
CA SER A 146 11.38 23.04 26.06
C SER A 146 10.43 23.70 25.07
N ASP A 147 10.89 23.93 23.84
CA ASP A 147 10.09 24.55 22.80
C ASP A 147 8.93 23.65 22.36
N MET A 148 9.15 22.33 22.23
CA MET A 148 8.08 21.38 21.93
C MET A 148 6.97 21.38 23.01
N ASN A 149 7.35 21.42 24.29
CA ASN A 149 6.37 21.51 25.39
C ASN A 149 5.62 22.85 25.38
N ASN A 150 6.34 23.96 25.14
CA ASN A 150 5.75 25.29 25.08
C ASN A 150 4.86 25.47 23.84
N MET A 151 5.17 24.81 22.72
CA MET A 151 4.31 24.72 21.54
C MET A 151 2.98 24.02 21.88
N GLY A 152 3.00 22.98 22.71
CA GLY A 152 1.79 22.31 23.19
C GLY A 152 0.86 23.27 23.95
N ARG A 153 1.44 24.07 24.86
CA ARG A 153 0.71 25.12 25.60
C ARG A 153 0.19 26.22 24.68
N LEU A 154 1.00 26.64 23.70
CA LEU A 154 0.57 27.61 22.69
C LEU A 154 -0.69 27.13 21.97
N PHE A 155 -0.73 25.88 21.49
CA PHE A 155 -1.89 25.37 20.76
C PHE A 155 -3.17 25.31 21.62
N GLU A 156 -3.07 24.95 22.89
CA GLU A 156 -4.19 24.97 23.84
C GLU A 156 -4.75 26.38 24.01
N GLU A 157 -3.88 27.35 24.33
CA GLU A 157 -4.25 28.75 24.52
C GLU A 157 -4.81 29.37 23.21
N TRP A 158 -4.21 29.03 22.07
CA TRP A 158 -4.60 29.54 20.76
C TRP A 158 -5.99 29.03 20.35
N ARG A 159 -6.27 27.75 20.57
CA ARG A 159 -7.61 27.18 20.34
C ARG A 159 -8.65 27.79 21.27
N ALA A 160 -8.32 27.99 22.55
CA ALA A 160 -9.22 28.63 23.49
C ALA A 160 -9.56 30.07 23.07
N ALA A 161 -8.55 30.86 22.67
CA ALA A 161 -8.74 32.22 22.19
C ALA A 161 -9.57 32.28 20.90
N ALA A 162 -9.30 31.41 19.92
CA ALA A 162 -10.08 31.35 18.68
C ALA A 162 -11.56 30.98 18.91
N LYS A 163 -11.85 30.09 19.88
CA LYS A 163 -13.23 29.79 20.28
C LYS A 163 -13.89 30.98 20.98
N SER A 164 -13.15 31.69 21.84
CA SER A 164 -13.66 32.86 22.56
C SER A 164 -13.96 34.03 21.63
N GLU A 165 -13.11 34.31 20.64
CA GLU A 165 -13.35 35.35 19.64
C GLU A 165 -14.58 35.04 18.79
N ALA A 166 -14.69 33.80 18.29
CA ALA A 166 -15.84 33.38 17.49
C ALA A 166 -17.18 33.49 18.25
N ALA A 167 -17.18 33.18 19.55
CA ALA A 167 -18.35 33.34 20.40
C ALA A 167 -18.74 34.82 20.60
N ASN A 168 -17.77 35.71 20.71
CA ASN A 168 -18.01 37.15 20.93
C ASN A 168 -18.53 37.84 19.66
N ASP A 169 -17.98 37.49 18.49
CA ASP A 169 -18.29 38.18 17.22
C ASP A 169 -19.31 37.44 16.35
N SER A 170 -19.87 36.31 16.84
CA SER A 170 -20.78 35.43 16.08
C SER A 170 -20.19 34.98 14.74
N THR A 171 -18.88 34.74 14.71
CA THR A 171 -18.14 34.29 13.53
C THR A 171 -17.82 32.80 13.64
N GLN A 172 -17.35 32.19 12.54
CA GLN A 172 -16.82 30.82 12.59
C GLN A 172 -15.46 30.81 13.28
N VAL A 173 -15.23 29.80 14.12
CA VAL A 173 -13.92 29.56 14.76
C VAL A 173 -12.85 29.43 13.67
N LEU A 174 -11.76 30.20 13.79
CA LEU A 174 -10.64 30.12 12.88
C LEU A 174 -10.08 28.68 12.82
N ILE A 175 -9.76 28.25 11.60
CA ILE A 175 -9.02 27.01 11.36
C ILE A 175 -7.60 27.21 11.90
N LEU A 176 -7.11 26.27 12.70
CA LEU A 176 -5.74 26.29 13.23
C LEU A 176 -4.98 25.07 12.73
N THR A 177 -3.87 25.29 12.04
CA THR A 177 -3.00 24.25 11.48
C THR A 177 -1.55 24.51 11.83
N ALA A 178 -0.70 23.52 11.59
CA ALA A 178 0.74 23.71 11.67
C ALA A 178 1.45 22.86 10.60
N ALA A 179 2.54 23.39 10.06
CA ALA A 179 3.49 22.61 9.27
C ALA A 179 4.54 22.00 10.22
N VAL A 180 4.65 20.67 10.19
CA VAL A 180 5.48 19.89 11.12
C VAL A 180 6.42 18.95 10.38
N HIS A 181 7.51 18.58 11.03
CA HIS A 181 8.51 17.67 10.49
C HIS A 181 7.92 16.30 10.07
N PHE A 182 8.57 15.60 9.13
CA PHE A 182 8.04 14.36 8.56
C PHE A 182 7.81 13.23 9.58
N ARG A 183 8.53 13.28 10.70
CA ARG A 183 8.41 12.38 11.85
C ARG A 183 8.12 13.17 13.13
N PRO A 184 7.36 12.60 14.09
CA PRO A 184 7.00 13.27 15.33
C PRO A 184 8.18 13.38 16.32
N GLY A 185 9.18 12.51 16.23
CA GLY A 185 10.39 12.53 17.05
C GLY A 185 11.60 13.15 16.33
N LEU A 186 12.32 14.04 17.00
CA LEU A 186 13.53 14.73 16.56
C LEU A 186 14.62 14.53 17.63
N ASP A 187 15.52 13.56 17.41
CA ASP A 187 16.61 13.16 18.30
C ASP A 187 16.21 12.94 19.77
N SER A 188 16.10 14.03 20.56
CA SER A 188 15.75 14.04 21.98
C SER A 188 14.40 14.68 22.30
N ALA A 189 13.72 15.30 21.33
CA ALA A 189 12.45 15.97 21.48
C ALA A 189 11.35 15.30 20.64
N SER A 190 10.10 15.43 21.06
CA SER A 190 8.95 14.97 20.30
C SER A 190 7.88 16.04 20.28
N TYR A 191 7.18 16.18 19.16
CA TYR A 191 6.03 17.08 19.06
C TYR A 191 4.98 16.77 20.13
N PRO A 192 4.22 17.78 20.61
CA PRO A 192 3.17 17.62 21.62
C PRO A 192 1.92 16.97 21.00
N VAL A 193 1.99 15.67 20.71
CA VAL A 193 0.99 14.91 19.93
C VAL A 193 -0.43 15.04 20.48
N GLU A 194 -0.62 14.96 21.80
CA GLU A 194 -1.93 15.11 22.42
C GLU A 194 -2.51 16.51 22.20
N SER A 195 -1.70 17.56 22.37
CA SER A 195 -2.13 18.93 22.12
C SER A 195 -2.45 19.16 20.63
N ILE A 196 -1.64 18.61 19.71
CA ILE A 196 -1.91 18.65 18.27
C ILE A 196 -3.26 17.99 17.96
N GLN A 197 -3.48 16.78 18.46
CA GLN A 197 -4.72 16.02 18.25
C GLN A 197 -5.96 16.73 18.83
N ASN A 198 -5.82 17.48 19.92
CA ASN A 198 -6.96 18.13 20.58
C ASN A 198 -7.23 19.55 20.07
N ASN A 199 -6.18 20.29 19.70
CA ASN A 199 -6.28 21.74 19.47
C ASN A 199 -6.15 22.16 18.01
N LEU A 200 -5.48 21.40 17.15
CA LEU A 200 -5.38 21.72 15.72
C LEU A 200 -6.47 21.04 14.89
N ASN A 201 -6.88 21.67 13.79
CA ASN A 201 -7.80 21.05 12.83
C ASN A 201 -7.08 19.90 12.11
N TRP A 202 -5.86 20.13 11.65
CA TRP A 202 -4.94 19.16 11.07
C TRP A 202 -3.50 19.70 11.08
N VAL A 203 -2.55 18.88 10.66
CA VAL A 203 -1.14 19.26 10.47
C VAL A 203 -0.68 18.92 9.05
N HIS A 204 0.13 19.79 8.46
CA HIS A 204 0.82 19.55 7.19
C HIS A 204 2.16 18.86 7.49
N ILE A 205 2.31 17.62 7.08
CA ILE A 205 3.54 16.85 7.31
C ILE A 205 4.53 17.17 6.19
N LEU A 206 5.68 17.75 6.51
CA LEU A 206 6.71 18.15 5.58
C LEU A 206 7.50 16.92 5.07
N THR A 207 6.90 16.15 4.16
CA THR A 207 7.42 14.86 3.66
C THR A 207 8.43 15.00 2.52
N TYR A 208 9.40 15.89 2.70
CA TYR A 208 10.45 16.23 1.74
C TYR A 208 11.68 16.80 2.46
N ASP A 209 12.71 17.14 1.68
CA ASP A 209 14.03 17.62 2.15
C ASP A 209 14.79 16.60 3.00
N TYR A 210 14.50 15.31 2.83
CA TYR A 210 15.20 14.21 3.51
C TYR A 210 16.70 14.20 3.24
N HIS A 211 17.07 14.57 2.02
CA HIS A 211 18.45 14.65 1.56
C HIS A 211 18.64 15.89 0.69
N MET A 212 19.69 16.64 0.96
CA MET A 212 20.04 17.85 0.22
C MET A 212 21.53 17.85 -0.14
N PRO A 213 21.94 18.48 -1.26
CA PRO A 213 23.35 18.54 -1.68
C PRO A 213 24.27 19.29 -0.70
N GLN A 214 23.69 20.07 0.20
CA GLN A 214 24.42 20.75 1.28
C GLN A 214 24.74 19.82 2.46
N LEU A 215 23.99 18.72 2.61
CA LEU A 215 24.09 17.78 3.74
C LEU A 215 24.64 16.41 3.33
N ALA A 216 24.56 16.05 2.04
CA ALA A 216 24.92 14.72 1.55
C ALA A 216 25.86 14.80 0.32
N ASN A 217 26.98 14.08 0.40
CA ASN A 217 27.93 13.88 -0.70
C ASN A 217 27.53 12.71 -1.62
N PHE A 218 26.24 12.44 -1.72
CA PHE A 218 25.66 11.43 -2.61
C PHE A 218 24.29 11.92 -3.11
N THR A 219 23.92 11.51 -4.31
CA THR A 219 22.58 11.76 -4.87
C THR A 219 21.53 10.99 -4.09
N ALA A 220 20.36 11.58 -3.86
CA ALA A 220 19.35 10.93 -3.05
C ALA A 220 17.94 11.40 -3.39
N ALA A 221 16.96 10.57 -3.07
CA ALA A 221 15.54 10.87 -3.19
C ALA A 221 15.09 11.79 -2.04
N HIS A 222 15.12 13.11 -2.26
CA HIS A 222 14.81 14.09 -1.20
C HIS A 222 13.37 14.02 -0.65
N ALA A 223 12.45 13.34 -1.36
CA ALA A 223 11.06 13.20 -1.00
C ALA A 223 10.53 11.77 -1.17
N ALA A 224 11.39 10.76 -0.95
CA ALA A 224 11.05 9.35 -1.16
C ALA A 224 9.72 8.95 -0.49
N LEU A 225 8.83 8.27 -1.22
CA LEU A 225 7.62 7.69 -0.61
C LEU A 225 8.01 6.49 0.27
N TYR A 226 8.87 5.62 -0.28
CA TYR A 226 9.44 4.47 0.38
C TYR A 226 10.97 4.53 0.32
N ASP A 227 11.64 3.97 1.31
CA ASP A 227 13.08 3.71 1.25
C ASP A 227 13.33 2.37 1.95
N PRO A 228 13.74 1.30 1.22
CA PRO A 228 13.98 0.00 1.83
C PRO A 228 15.24 -0.03 2.72
N SER A 229 16.11 0.98 2.60
CA SER A 229 17.40 1.07 3.30
C SER A 229 17.40 2.02 4.49
N SER A 230 16.38 2.88 4.62
CA SER A 230 16.30 3.94 5.62
C SER A 230 14.88 4.15 6.14
N SER A 231 14.74 4.53 7.40
CA SER A 231 13.46 4.99 7.98
C SER A 231 13.13 6.45 7.60
N VAL A 232 14.05 7.15 6.92
CA VAL A 232 13.86 8.53 6.43
C VAL A 232 13.09 8.50 5.11
N ASN A 233 11.80 8.22 5.21
CA ASN A 233 10.88 8.24 4.08
C ASN A 233 9.46 8.60 4.55
N THR A 234 8.64 8.95 3.58
CA THR A 234 7.26 9.41 3.81
C THR A 234 6.40 8.36 4.50
N ASP A 235 6.43 7.11 4.04
CA ASP A 235 5.57 6.06 4.59
C ASP A 235 5.88 5.76 6.06
N ASN A 236 7.16 5.70 6.41
CA ASN A 236 7.58 5.54 7.78
C ASN A 236 7.20 6.75 8.65
N GLY A 237 7.41 7.98 8.17
CA GLY A 237 7.02 9.19 8.89
C GLY A 237 5.52 9.27 9.20
N ILE A 238 4.66 8.95 8.22
CA ILE A 238 3.21 8.90 8.39
C ILE A 238 2.81 7.82 9.41
N LYS A 239 3.42 6.63 9.33
CA LYS A 239 3.18 5.55 10.30
C LYS A 239 3.62 5.93 11.72
N GLU A 240 4.72 6.65 11.88
CA GLU A 240 5.17 7.14 13.19
C GLU A 240 4.20 8.18 13.78
N TRP A 241 3.70 9.12 12.97
CA TRP A 241 2.68 10.09 13.42
C TRP A 241 1.39 9.41 13.89
N ILE A 242 0.90 8.42 13.11
CA ILE A 242 -0.29 7.63 13.48
C ILE A 242 -0.01 6.79 14.74
N GLY A 243 1.15 6.13 14.79
CA GLY A 243 1.58 5.32 15.92
C GLY A 243 1.77 6.11 17.21
N SER A 244 2.07 7.40 17.11
CA SER A 244 2.20 8.32 18.25
C SER A 244 0.85 8.85 18.76
N GLY A 245 -0.23 8.72 17.99
CA GLY A 245 -1.60 9.04 18.43
C GLY A 245 -2.37 10.07 17.60
N VAL A 246 -1.78 10.69 16.57
CA VAL A 246 -2.53 11.58 15.67
C VAL A 246 -3.36 10.76 14.70
N THR A 247 -4.67 11.03 14.63
CA THR A 247 -5.55 10.31 13.69
C THR A 247 -5.19 10.63 12.24
N ALA A 248 -5.21 9.63 11.35
CA ALA A 248 -4.94 9.80 9.91
C ALA A 248 -5.77 10.95 9.27
N SER A 249 -7.03 11.12 9.71
CA SER A 249 -7.93 12.20 9.30
C SER A 249 -7.51 13.62 9.74
N LYS A 250 -6.39 13.77 10.45
CA LYS A 250 -5.75 15.05 10.80
C LYS A 250 -4.35 15.22 10.17
N LEU A 251 -3.91 14.27 9.36
CA LEU A 251 -2.63 14.33 8.67
C LEU A 251 -2.86 14.74 7.21
N VAL A 252 -2.04 15.67 6.74
CA VAL A 252 -2.06 16.17 5.36
C VAL A 252 -0.68 15.99 4.78
N LEU A 253 -0.59 15.27 3.67
CA LEU A 253 0.67 14.90 3.04
C LEU A 253 1.33 16.09 2.33
N GLY A 254 2.59 16.40 2.63
CA GLY A 254 3.34 17.44 1.93
C GLY A 254 3.86 16.99 0.56
N LEU A 255 3.66 17.80 -0.48
CA LEU A 255 4.16 17.53 -1.83
C LEU A 255 5.13 18.63 -2.27
N PRO A 256 6.39 18.32 -2.58
CA PRO A 256 7.36 19.29 -3.05
C PRO A 256 7.21 19.51 -4.56
N PHE A 257 6.97 20.75 -4.99
CA PHE A 257 7.03 21.14 -6.41
C PHE A 257 8.42 21.67 -6.78
N TYR A 258 9.45 21.04 -6.25
CA TYR A 258 10.85 21.38 -6.48
C TYR A 258 11.68 20.12 -6.28
N GLY A 259 12.95 20.22 -6.64
CA GLY A 259 13.94 19.17 -6.46
C GLY A 259 15.30 19.75 -6.13
N TYR A 260 16.30 18.87 -6.11
CA TYR A 260 17.68 19.25 -5.83
C TYR A 260 18.63 18.71 -6.90
N ALA A 261 19.59 19.56 -7.28
CA ALA A 261 20.63 19.27 -8.25
C ALA A 261 21.98 19.01 -7.54
N TRP A 262 22.52 17.82 -7.75
CA TRP A 262 23.84 17.38 -7.32
C TRP A 262 24.83 17.36 -8.48
N ASN A 263 26.10 17.64 -8.17
CA ASN A 263 27.21 17.42 -9.08
C ASN A 263 27.82 16.04 -8.82
N LEU A 264 27.56 15.09 -9.71
CA LEU A 264 28.14 13.74 -9.69
C LEU A 264 29.66 13.80 -9.76
N ARG A 265 30.31 12.97 -8.95
CA ARG A 265 31.75 12.76 -9.02
C ARG A 265 32.13 11.94 -10.26
N ASN A 266 31.29 10.99 -10.66
CA ASN A 266 31.44 10.19 -11.88
C ASN A 266 30.13 10.19 -12.68
N PRO A 267 30.05 10.83 -13.85
CA PRO A 267 28.86 10.85 -14.70
C PRO A 267 28.29 9.46 -15.07
N GLU A 268 29.14 8.44 -15.15
CA GLU A 268 28.74 7.06 -15.45
C GLU A 268 27.98 6.40 -14.29
N ASP A 269 28.19 6.87 -13.05
CA ASP A 269 27.44 6.46 -11.87
C ASP A 269 26.36 7.52 -11.57
N ASN A 270 25.16 7.30 -12.10
CA ASN A 270 24.04 8.24 -12.01
C ASN A 270 22.80 7.68 -11.29
N ALA A 271 22.97 6.59 -10.55
CA ALA A 271 21.89 6.04 -9.73
C ALA A 271 21.58 6.94 -8.52
N ILE A 272 20.45 6.67 -7.86
CA ILE A 272 20.21 7.17 -6.49
C ILE A 272 21.27 6.52 -5.59
N GLY A 273 21.99 7.32 -4.81
CA GLY A 273 23.13 6.88 -3.97
C GLY A 273 24.50 7.11 -4.61
N ALA A 274 24.57 7.60 -5.86
CA ALA A 274 25.81 7.88 -6.55
C ALA A 274 26.63 8.98 -5.85
N SER A 275 27.96 8.85 -5.88
CA SER A 275 28.85 9.82 -5.22
C SER A 275 28.76 11.21 -5.87
N ALA A 276 28.62 12.26 -5.06
CA ALA A 276 28.49 13.64 -5.48
C ALA A 276 29.45 14.57 -4.73
N THR A 277 29.74 15.74 -5.30
CA THR A 277 30.65 16.75 -4.72
C THR A 277 29.91 17.96 -4.13
N GLY A 278 28.57 17.91 -4.05
CA GLY A 278 27.72 18.99 -3.56
C GLY A 278 26.74 19.51 -4.60
N PRO A 279 26.22 20.75 -4.43
CA PRO A 279 25.24 21.35 -5.34
C PRO A 279 25.76 21.53 -6.77
N ALA A 280 24.97 21.14 -7.78
CA ALA A 280 25.28 21.44 -9.19
C ALA A 280 24.73 22.79 -9.67
N ILE A 281 23.60 23.24 -9.10
CA ILE A 281 22.89 24.45 -9.55
C ILE A 281 22.61 25.35 -8.35
N GLY A 282 23.07 26.61 -8.42
CA GLY A 282 22.91 27.55 -7.32
C GLY A 282 23.66 27.14 -6.04
N LYS A 283 23.43 27.87 -4.95
CA LYS A 283 24.12 27.63 -3.67
C LYS A 283 23.57 26.43 -2.88
N SER A 284 22.32 26.04 -3.12
CA SER A 284 21.66 24.93 -2.41
C SER A 284 21.40 23.70 -3.27
N GLY A 285 21.47 23.83 -4.60
CA GLY A 285 21.01 22.79 -5.52
C GLY A 285 19.51 22.86 -5.76
N ALA A 286 18.75 23.62 -4.98
CA ALA A 286 17.29 23.65 -5.11
C ALA A 286 16.86 24.24 -6.45
N MET A 287 15.91 23.57 -7.11
CA MET A 287 15.31 24.00 -8.37
C MET A 287 13.80 23.79 -8.31
N ASN A 288 13.01 24.80 -8.67
CA ASN A 288 11.56 24.63 -8.78
C ASN A 288 11.21 23.72 -9.98
N TYR A 289 10.04 23.09 -9.94
CA TYR A 289 9.64 22.11 -10.95
C TYR A 289 9.64 22.69 -12.37
N LYS A 290 9.10 23.89 -12.59
CA LYS A 290 9.13 24.55 -13.92
C LYS A 290 10.54 24.77 -14.46
N ASP A 291 11.51 25.15 -13.62
CA ASP A 291 12.90 25.32 -14.02
C ASP A 291 13.57 23.98 -14.31
N ILE A 292 13.21 22.92 -13.58
CA ILE A 292 13.63 21.54 -13.88
C ILE A 292 13.10 21.12 -15.26
N LYS A 293 11.81 21.35 -15.56
CA LYS A 293 11.24 21.02 -16.88
C LYS A 293 11.91 21.81 -18.00
N ALA A 294 12.12 23.12 -17.80
CA ALA A 294 12.85 23.95 -18.76
C ALA A 294 14.30 23.48 -18.95
N TYR A 295 14.97 23.05 -17.87
CA TYR A 295 16.32 22.51 -17.93
C TYR A 295 16.38 21.21 -18.74
N ILE A 296 15.47 20.26 -18.46
CA ILE A 296 15.36 18.99 -19.19
C ILE A 296 15.11 19.25 -20.69
N GLN A 297 14.19 20.16 -21.02
CA GLN A 297 13.89 20.53 -22.41
C GLN A 297 15.10 21.16 -23.11
N ARG A 298 15.86 22.00 -22.41
CA ARG A 298 16.99 22.74 -22.99
C ARG A 298 18.21 21.86 -23.24
N TYR A 299 18.56 20.99 -22.28
CA TYR A 299 19.81 20.24 -22.32
C TYR A 299 19.65 18.79 -22.78
N GLY A 300 18.43 18.27 -22.82
CA GLY A 300 18.19 16.84 -22.97
C GLY A 300 18.82 16.05 -21.83
N GLY A 301 18.73 14.72 -21.89
CA GLY A 301 19.31 13.82 -20.89
C GLY A 301 18.36 12.70 -20.50
N HIS A 302 18.75 11.91 -19.50
CA HIS A 302 17.99 10.74 -19.08
C HIS A 302 17.09 11.11 -17.91
N VAL A 303 15.78 11.19 -18.16
CA VAL A 303 14.76 11.22 -17.11
C VAL A 303 14.39 9.78 -16.75
N LYS A 304 14.52 9.44 -15.47
CA LYS A 304 14.22 8.11 -14.94
C LYS A 304 13.17 8.24 -13.84
N TYR A 305 12.22 7.31 -13.82
CA TYR A 305 11.32 7.10 -12.69
C TYR A 305 11.87 5.94 -11.87
N ASN A 306 12.04 6.11 -10.57
CA ASN A 306 12.47 5.03 -9.70
C ASN A 306 11.28 4.51 -8.88
N ALA A 307 10.82 3.29 -9.18
CA ALA A 307 9.68 2.67 -8.52
C ALA A 307 9.95 2.27 -7.06
N THR A 308 11.21 2.07 -6.67
CA THR A 308 11.59 1.71 -5.30
C THR A 308 11.38 2.88 -4.35
N TYR A 309 11.81 4.08 -4.75
CA TYR A 309 11.68 5.29 -3.94
C TYR A 309 10.42 6.11 -4.26
N VAL A 310 9.77 5.84 -5.40
CA VAL A 310 8.65 6.61 -5.97
C VAL A 310 9.03 8.08 -6.12
N VAL A 311 10.08 8.32 -6.91
CA VAL A 311 10.57 9.65 -7.29
C VAL A 311 11.03 9.64 -8.74
N ASN A 312 11.15 10.83 -9.34
CA ASN A 312 11.85 11.01 -10.60
C ASN A 312 13.25 11.53 -10.35
N TYR A 313 14.16 11.23 -11.27
CA TYR A 313 15.42 11.94 -11.35
C TYR A 313 15.86 12.11 -12.80
N PHE A 314 16.69 13.12 -13.02
CA PHE A 314 17.28 13.45 -14.29
C PHE A 314 18.80 13.40 -14.16
N SER A 315 19.48 12.90 -15.18
CA SER A 315 20.94 12.98 -15.26
C SER A 315 21.41 13.38 -16.67
N ASN A 316 22.34 14.33 -16.73
CA ASN A 316 23.06 14.71 -17.94
C ASN A 316 24.48 15.17 -17.58
N GLY A 317 25.49 14.47 -18.08
CA GLY A 317 26.88 14.69 -17.67
C GLY A 317 27.05 14.52 -16.16
N SER A 318 27.68 15.49 -15.51
CA SER A 318 27.81 15.49 -14.04
C SER A 318 26.58 16.03 -13.31
N THR A 319 25.58 16.57 -13.99
CA THR A 319 24.39 17.11 -13.32
C THR A 319 23.38 15.99 -13.06
N TRP A 320 22.97 15.85 -11.81
CA TRP A 320 21.91 14.93 -11.39
C TRP A 320 20.84 15.71 -10.62
N ILE A 321 19.56 15.54 -10.94
CA ILE A 321 18.45 16.29 -10.34
C ILE A 321 17.38 15.31 -9.86
N GLY A 322 17.10 15.25 -8.56
CA GLY A 322 16.00 14.45 -7.99
C GLY A 322 14.77 15.32 -7.72
N TYR A 323 13.58 14.88 -8.15
CA TYR A 323 12.33 15.65 -8.07
C TYR A 323 11.07 14.75 -8.21
N ASP A 324 9.89 15.30 -7.96
CA ASP A 324 8.61 14.64 -8.24
C ASP A 324 8.02 15.10 -9.59
N ASP A 325 7.77 14.18 -10.52
CA ASP A 325 7.03 14.45 -11.78
C ASP A 325 5.57 13.96 -11.66
N VAL A 326 4.78 14.11 -12.72
CA VAL A 326 3.33 13.84 -12.77
C VAL A 326 2.94 12.49 -12.15
N GLU A 327 3.66 11.43 -12.51
CA GLU A 327 3.33 10.07 -12.04
C GLU A 327 3.58 9.91 -10.53
N VAL A 328 4.66 10.48 -10.02
CA VAL A 328 5.00 10.44 -8.59
C VAL A 328 3.96 11.20 -7.78
N VAL A 329 3.52 12.37 -8.25
CA VAL A 329 2.46 13.14 -7.59
C VAL A 329 1.16 12.33 -7.52
N LYS A 330 0.76 11.66 -8.61
CA LYS A 330 -0.43 10.78 -8.62
C LYS A 330 -0.30 9.63 -7.63
N MET A 331 0.86 8.98 -7.59
CA MET A 331 1.15 7.88 -6.67
C MET A 331 1.10 8.32 -5.19
N LYS A 332 1.69 9.47 -4.85
CA LYS A 332 1.65 10.03 -3.49
C LYS A 332 0.22 10.45 -3.08
N VAL A 333 -0.56 10.99 -4.02
CA VAL A 333 -1.98 11.31 -3.82
C VAL A 333 -2.81 10.04 -3.61
N SER A 334 -2.55 8.96 -4.35
CA SER A 334 -3.19 7.65 -4.12
C SER A 334 -2.84 7.09 -2.74
N TYR A 335 -1.55 7.13 -2.38
CA TYR A 335 -1.07 6.73 -1.06
C TYR A 335 -1.79 7.46 0.07
N ALA A 336 -1.95 8.79 -0.03
CA ALA A 336 -2.65 9.58 0.97
C ALA A 336 -4.10 9.12 1.15
N ARG A 337 -4.78 8.72 0.08
CA ARG A 337 -6.16 8.21 0.14
C ARG A 337 -6.25 6.80 0.70
N GLU A 338 -5.37 5.92 0.25
CA GLU A 338 -5.30 4.53 0.72
C GLU A 338 -5.03 4.47 2.23
N ASN A 339 -4.21 5.39 2.73
CA ASN A 339 -3.92 5.57 4.16
C ASN A 339 -4.93 6.46 4.90
N LYS A 340 -6.02 6.88 4.24
CA LYS A 340 -7.12 7.68 4.81
C LYS A 340 -6.66 9.00 5.44
N LEU A 341 -5.62 9.61 4.86
CA LEU A 341 -5.17 10.95 5.23
C LEU A 341 -6.22 11.98 4.83
N LEU A 342 -6.21 13.14 5.49
CA LEU A 342 -7.18 14.21 5.24
C LEU A 342 -7.04 14.82 3.83
N GLY A 343 -5.83 14.77 3.27
CA GLY A 343 -5.53 15.36 1.97
C GLY A 343 -4.04 15.55 1.72
N TYR A 344 -3.70 16.50 0.85
CA TYR A 344 -2.32 16.94 0.57
C TYR A 344 -2.17 18.46 0.63
N ALA A 345 -0.93 18.93 0.82
CA ALA A 345 -0.53 20.33 0.76
C ALA A 345 0.73 20.49 -0.10
N VAL A 346 0.70 21.38 -1.10
CA VAL A 346 1.84 21.59 -2.01
C VAL A 346 2.75 22.73 -1.53
N TRP A 347 4.06 22.51 -1.55
CA TRP A 347 5.10 23.53 -1.40
C TRP A 347 5.93 23.63 -2.68
N GLN A 348 5.75 24.64 -3.53
CA GLN A 348 4.68 25.65 -3.46
C GLN A 348 4.05 25.87 -4.83
N VAL A 349 2.84 26.42 -4.83
CA VAL A 349 1.97 26.56 -6.02
C VAL A 349 2.70 27.23 -7.21
N PRO A 350 3.48 28.32 -7.04
CA PRO A 350 4.18 29.00 -8.14
C PRO A 350 5.33 28.23 -8.80
N TYR A 351 5.72 27.09 -8.23
CA TYR A 351 6.82 26.27 -8.75
C TYR A 351 6.38 25.29 -9.83
N ASP A 352 5.07 25.06 -9.94
CA ASP A 352 4.48 24.19 -10.96
C ASP A 352 4.72 24.73 -12.38
N ASP A 353 4.75 23.82 -13.35
CA ASP A 353 4.84 24.15 -14.78
C ASP A 353 3.43 24.17 -15.36
N ASN A 354 2.84 25.36 -15.45
CA ASN A 354 1.49 25.57 -15.98
C ASN A 354 0.41 24.63 -15.38
N TRP A 355 0.42 24.50 -14.04
CA TRP A 355 -0.54 23.70 -13.27
C TRP A 355 -0.50 22.19 -13.53
N VAL A 356 0.55 21.66 -14.16
CA VAL A 356 0.64 20.25 -14.55
C VAL A 356 0.59 19.34 -13.32
N LEU A 357 1.39 19.61 -12.28
CA LEU A 357 1.38 18.79 -11.06
C LEU A 357 0.11 19.02 -10.23
N SER A 358 -0.35 20.26 -10.15
CA SER A 358 -1.59 20.64 -9.47
C SER A 358 -2.80 19.90 -10.06
N SER A 359 -2.88 19.83 -11.39
CA SER A 359 -3.94 19.12 -12.12
C SER A 359 -3.82 17.62 -11.91
N ALA A 360 -2.61 17.06 -11.98
CA ALA A 360 -2.38 15.64 -11.71
C ALA A 360 -2.82 15.22 -10.31
N ALA A 361 -2.61 16.08 -9.31
CA ALA A 361 -3.06 15.85 -7.94
C ALA A 361 -4.60 15.97 -7.81
N ALA A 362 -5.23 16.87 -8.57
CA ALA A 362 -6.66 17.12 -8.53
C ALA A 362 -7.52 16.13 -9.35
N GLU A 363 -7.07 15.69 -10.52
CA GLU A 363 -7.82 14.81 -11.44
C GLU A 363 -8.27 13.50 -10.78
N HIS A 364 -7.48 12.99 -9.84
CA HIS A 364 -7.85 11.79 -9.10
C HIS A 364 -9.14 11.98 -8.27
N VAL A 365 -9.52 13.21 -7.91
CA VAL A 365 -10.75 13.53 -7.14
C VAL A 365 -12.01 13.36 -8.00
N ASP A 366 -11.96 13.76 -9.26
CA ASP A 366 -13.17 13.91 -10.10
C ASP A 366 -13.69 12.60 -10.69
N GLN A 367 -12.83 11.60 -10.94
CA GLN A 367 -13.28 10.34 -11.55
C GLN A 367 -14.14 9.48 -10.62
N ASN A 368 -14.04 9.65 -9.29
CA ASN A 368 -14.85 8.90 -8.32
C ASN A 368 -16.06 9.67 -7.77
N GLY A 369 -16.08 11.01 -7.78
CA GLY A 369 -17.14 11.81 -7.16
C GLY A 369 -18.45 11.88 -7.96
N ARG A 370 -18.37 12.01 -9.29
CA ARG A 370 -19.56 12.24 -10.13
C ARG A 370 -20.37 10.98 -10.42
N ASN A 371 -19.68 9.83 -10.48
CA ASN A 371 -20.30 8.53 -10.68
C ASN A 371 -20.88 7.97 -9.37
N SER A 372 -20.23 8.22 -8.22
CA SER A 372 -20.70 7.74 -6.92
C SER A 372 -21.99 8.42 -6.46
N TRP A 373 -22.21 9.72 -6.70
CA TRP A 373 -23.47 10.38 -6.35
C TRP A 373 -24.66 9.84 -7.16
N ARG A 374 -24.51 9.68 -8.48
CA ARG A 374 -25.55 9.06 -9.32
C ARG A 374 -25.83 7.63 -8.90
N LEU A 375 -24.80 6.86 -8.57
CA LEU A 375 -24.95 5.50 -8.06
C LEU A 375 -25.65 5.47 -6.70
N LEU A 376 -25.29 6.38 -5.77
CA LEU A 376 -25.91 6.50 -4.45
C LEU A 376 -27.39 6.87 -4.54
N VAL A 377 -27.77 7.81 -5.40
CA VAL A 377 -29.18 8.16 -5.62
C VAL A 377 -29.95 6.95 -6.18
N ILE A 378 -29.39 6.23 -7.15
CA ILE A 378 -30.01 5.00 -7.68
C ILE A 378 -30.13 3.93 -6.58
N ILE A 379 -29.09 3.71 -5.78
CA ILE A 379 -29.09 2.75 -4.66
C ILE A 379 -30.10 3.17 -3.60
N LEU A 380 -30.21 4.44 -3.24
CA LEU A 380 -31.20 4.96 -2.28
C LEU A 380 -32.64 4.75 -2.77
N ILE A 381 -32.91 5.01 -4.06
CA ILE A 381 -34.23 4.76 -4.65
C ILE A 381 -34.53 3.26 -4.66
N ILE A 382 -33.59 2.42 -5.10
CA ILE A 382 -33.76 0.96 -5.12
C ILE A 382 -33.97 0.42 -3.70
N THR A 383 -33.17 0.86 -2.72
CA THR A 383 -33.30 0.42 -1.32
C THR A 383 -34.61 0.90 -0.70
N ALA A 384 -35.02 2.15 -0.93
CA ALA A 384 -36.33 2.65 -0.47
C ALA A 384 -37.48 1.83 -1.07
N MET A 385 -37.46 1.56 -2.38
CA MET A 385 -38.45 0.71 -3.05
C MET A 385 -38.42 -0.73 -2.51
N SER A 386 -37.24 -1.28 -2.26
CA SER A 386 -37.05 -2.62 -1.67
C SER A 386 -37.62 -2.70 -0.26
N VAL A 387 -37.39 -1.68 0.57
CA VAL A 387 -37.90 -1.60 1.94
C VAL A 387 -39.43 -1.46 1.95
N ILE A 388 -40.01 -0.68 1.03
CA ILE A 388 -41.46 -0.59 0.87
C ILE A 388 -42.04 -1.95 0.43
N LEU A 389 -41.45 -2.61 -0.57
CA LEU A 389 -41.87 -3.93 -1.04
C LEU A 389 -41.73 -5.00 0.05
N LEU A 390 -40.62 -4.99 0.79
CA LEU A 390 -40.37 -5.88 1.92
C LEU A 390 -41.33 -5.58 3.07
N GLY A 391 -41.66 -4.32 3.33
CA GLY A 391 -42.66 -3.90 4.31
C GLY A 391 -44.06 -4.39 3.96
N ILE A 392 -44.46 -4.29 2.69
CA ILE A 392 -45.72 -4.84 2.18
C ILE A 392 -45.72 -6.36 2.28
N LEU A 393 -44.62 -7.02 1.91
CA LEU A 393 -44.47 -8.48 1.99
C LEU A 393 -44.50 -8.98 3.43
N ILE A 394 -43.75 -8.34 4.35
CA ILE A 394 -43.76 -8.65 5.78
C ILE A 394 -45.14 -8.37 6.38
N TYR A 395 -45.82 -7.29 6.00
CA TYR A 395 -47.19 -7.03 6.44
C TYR A 395 -48.13 -8.15 5.97
N TYR A 396 -48.04 -8.58 4.72
CA TYR A 396 -48.82 -9.68 4.16
C TYR A 396 -48.51 -11.02 4.85
N LEU A 397 -47.23 -11.33 5.05
CA LEU A 397 -46.75 -12.54 5.73
C LEU A 397 -47.10 -12.55 7.23
N ARG A 398 -46.97 -11.43 7.94
CA ARG A 398 -47.34 -11.31 9.37
C ARG A 398 -48.85 -11.37 9.59
N ARG A 399 -49.65 -10.93 8.62
CA ARG A 399 -51.12 -11.09 8.65
C ARG A 399 -51.55 -12.53 8.35
N ARG A 400 -50.68 -13.33 7.73
CA ARG A 400 -50.93 -14.75 7.40
C ARG A 400 -50.25 -15.73 8.37
N PHE A 401 -49.20 -15.31 9.09
CA PHE A 401 -48.42 -16.13 10.03
C PHE A 401 -47.78 -15.25 11.13
N PRO A 402 -48.33 -15.18 12.36
CA PRO A 402 -47.75 -14.35 13.42
C PRO A 402 -46.69 -15.10 14.24
N LYS A 403 -45.59 -14.38 14.52
CA LYS A 403 -44.53 -14.58 15.55
C LYS A 403 -43.26 -15.29 15.09
N SER A 404 -42.19 -14.53 14.79
CA SER A 404 -40.81 -14.89 15.19
C SER A 404 -39.78 -13.78 14.85
N THR A 405 -39.42 -12.94 15.82
CA THR A 405 -38.24 -12.04 15.75
C THR A 405 -37.17 -12.39 16.79
N ALA A 406 -37.46 -13.30 17.73
CA ALA A 406 -36.48 -13.85 18.66
C ALA A 406 -35.56 -14.92 18.02
N VAL A 407 -35.92 -15.43 16.83
CA VAL A 407 -35.18 -16.52 16.20
C VAL A 407 -33.83 -16.07 15.64
N ILE A 408 -33.66 -14.85 15.12
CA ILE A 408 -32.44 -14.46 14.38
C ILE A 408 -31.17 -14.46 15.26
N LEU A 409 -31.26 -14.03 16.53
CA LEU A 409 -30.14 -14.12 17.49
C LEU A 409 -29.87 -15.55 17.96
N SER A 410 -30.92 -16.38 18.06
CA SER A 410 -30.74 -17.82 18.32
C SER A 410 -30.18 -18.58 17.11
N THR A 411 -30.39 -18.08 15.88
CA THR A 411 -29.86 -18.68 14.66
C THR A 411 -28.35 -18.55 14.58
N LEU A 412 -27.76 -17.42 14.98
CA LEU A 412 -26.29 -17.26 14.99
C LEU A 412 -25.60 -18.20 15.99
N ASN A 413 -26.21 -18.41 17.16
CA ASN A 413 -25.70 -19.40 18.13
C ASN A 413 -25.94 -20.86 17.69
N ASN A 414 -27.01 -21.15 16.95
CA ASN A 414 -27.25 -22.47 16.36
C ASN A 414 -26.31 -22.76 15.18
N VAL A 415 -25.97 -21.76 14.36
CA VAL A 415 -25.03 -21.92 13.23
C VAL A 415 -23.65 -22.38 13.70
N ASN A 416 -23.18 -21.94 14.87
CA ASN A 416 -21.89 -22.41 15.41
C ASN A 416 -21.92 -23.85 15.94
N LYS A 417 -23.03 -24.28 16.56
CA LYS A 417 -23.22 -25.69 16.97
C LYS A 417 -23.39 -26.60 15.75
N ASP A 418 -24.10 -26.15 14.74
CA ASP A 418 -24.29 -26.88 13.49
C ASP A 418 -22.99 -26.93 12.67
N ALA A 419 -22.19 -25.87 12.65
CA ALA A 419 -20.89 -25.85 12.01
C ALA A 419 -19.93 -26.85 12.65
N SER A 420 -19.77 -26.85 13.98
CA SER A 420 -18.93 -27.84 14.68
C SER A 420 -19.37 -29.29 14.41
N ARG A 421 -20.69 -29.57 14.41
CA ARG A 421 -21.23 -30.88 14.03
C ARG A 421 -20.98 -31.23 12.56
N LEU A 422 -21.19 -30.26 11.66
CA LEU A 422 -20.96 -30.42 10.22
C LEU A 422 -19.49 -30.71 9.93
N PHE A 423 -18.56 -30.04 10.61
CA PHE A 423 -17.13 -30.30 10.48
C PHE A 423 -16.74 -31.64 11.08
N HIS A 424 -17.23 -32.01 12.27
CA HIS A 424 -16.97 -33.34 12.86
C HIS A 424 -17.43 -34.49 11.96
N SER A 425 -18.57 -34.34 11.27
CA SER A 425 -19.06 -35.36 10.33
C SER A 425 -18.18 -35.52 9.08
N ASN A 426 -17.45 -34.47 8.69
CA ASN A 426 -16.67 -34.43 7.45
C ASN A 426 -15.15 -34.61 7.66
N ALA A 427 -14.67 -34.53 8.89
CA ALA A 427 -13.25 -34.49 9.25
C ALA A 427 -12.98 -35.20 10.59
N PRO A 428 -13.14 -36.54 10.67
CA PRO A 428 -13.05 -37.28 11.93
C PRO A 428 -11.68 -37.18 12.61
N ASP A 429 -10.62 -36.90 11.86
CA ASP A 429 -9.24 -36.81 12.36
C ASP A 429 -8.85 -35.42 12.89
N LEU A 430 -9.71 -34.40 12.73
CA LEU A 430 -9.44 -33.05 13.23
C LEU A 430 -9.87 -32.91 14.70
N GLN A 431 -8.97 -32.39 15.53
CA GLN A 431 -9.26 -32.09 16.92
C GLN A 431 -10.03 -30.77 17.03
N VAL A 432 -11.14 -30.76 17.76
CA VAL A 432 -11.79 -29.52 18.19
C VAL A 432 -11.17 -29.12 19.53
N PHE A 433 -10.40 -28.04 19.52
CA PHE A 433 -9.74 -27.53 20.72
C PHE A 433 -10.69 -26.64 21.52
N SER A 434 -10.53 -26.60 22.84
CA SER A 434 -11.17 -25.56 23.64
C SER A 434 -10.36 -24.26 23.57
N PHE A 435 -11.01 -23.12 23.87
CA PHE A 435 -10.29 -21.84 23.99
C PHE A 435 -9.18 -21.93 25.02
N SER A 436 -9.44 -22.59 26.15
CA SER A 436 -8.47 -22.77 27.25
C SER A 436 -7.23 -23.54 26.78
N ASP A 437 -7.39 -24.57 25.96
CA ASP A 437 -6.26 -25.34 25.44
C ASP A 437 -5.37 -24.48 24.55
N ILE A 438 -5.98 -23.69 23.66
CA ILE A 438 -5.24 -22.79 22.75
C ILE A 438 -4.60 -21.62 23.52
N GLU A 439 -5.33 -21.02 24.45
CA GLU A 439 -4.85 -19.92 25.27
C GLU A 439 -3.65 -20.37 26.12
N GLN A 440 -3.73 -21.55 26.73
CA GLN A 440 -2.60 -22.13 27.47
C GLN A 440 -1.42 -22.43 26.53
N ALA A 441 -1.68 -23.09 25.39
CA ALA A 441 -0.63 -23.47 24.46
C ALA A 441 0.14 -22.27 23.89
N THR A 442 -0.55 -21.15 23.65
CA THR A 442 0.03 -19.92 23.09
C THR A 442 0.55 -18.94 24.14
N ASN A 443 0.56 -19.32 25.43
CA ASN A 443 0.87 -18.43 26.54
C ASN A 443 0.04 -17.13 26.50
N ARG A 444 -1.29 -17.29 26.46
CA ARG A 444 -2.29 -16.20 26.34
C ARG A 444 -2.07 -15.31 25.13
N PHE A 445 -1.72 -15.92 23.98
CA PHE A 445 -1.40 -15.21 22.75
C PHE A 445 -0.29 -14.15 22.95
N SER A 446 0.75 -14.50 23.73
CA SER A 446 1.89 -13.62 24.00
C SER A 446 2.52 -13.11 22.70
N ILE A 447 2.90 -11.84 22.68
CA ILE A 447 3.59 -11.22 21.53
C ILE A 447 4.90 -11.94 21.20
N GLU A 448 5.57 -12.52 22.19
CA GLU A 448 6.80 -13.33 22.03
C GLU A 448 6.55 -14.61 21.21
N ASN A 449 5.34 -15.15 21.29
CA ASN A 449 4.92 -16.32 20.53
C ASN A 449 4.38 -15.96 19.15
N LYS A 450 4.23 -14.68 18.80
CA LYS A 450 3.72 -14.29 17.48
C LYS A 450 4.77 -14.56 16.41
N VAL A 451 4.49 -15.48 15.50
CA VAL A 451 5.42 -15.90 14.43
C VAL A 451 5.14 -15.24 13.08
N GLY A 452 3.96 -14.67 12.89
CA GLY A 452 3.60 -13.94 11.68
C GLY A 452 2.26 -13.23 11.81
N GLN A 453 1.97 -12.34 10.86
CA GLN A 453 0.65 -11.72 10.70
C GLN A 453 0.43 -11.39 9.23
N GLY A 454 -0.66 -11.89 8.66
CA GLY A 454 -1.12 -11.55 7.31
C GLY A 454 -2.47 -10.84 7.34
N GLY A 455 -3.08 -10.64 6.16
CA GLY A 455 -4.42 -10.06 6.04
C GLY A 455 -5.51 -10.83 6.79
N TYR A 456 -5.25 -12.11 7.11
CA TYR A 456 -6.17 -13.00 7.81
C TYR A 456 -6.08 -12.94 9.33
N GLY A 457 -5.05 -12.30 9.88
CA GLY A 457 -4.81 -12.20 11.32
C GLY A 457 -3.45 -12.74 11.76
N PRO A 458 -3.16 -12.65 13.07
CA PRO A 458 -1.90 -13.09 13.64
C PRO A 458 -1.80 -14.62 13.77
N VAL A 459 -0.59 -15.15 13.60
CA VAL A 459 -0.23 -16.55 13.83
C VAL A 459 0.70 -16.64 15.04
N TYR A 460 0.39 -17.51 15.99
CA TYR A 460 1.18 -17.72 17.20
C TYR A 460 1.77 -19.13 17.23
N LYS A 461 3.03 -19.27 17.65
CA LYS A 461 3.59 -20.54 18.09
C LYS A 461 2.90 -20.94 19.39
N GLY A 462 2.51 -22.20 19.50
CA GLY A 462 2.01 -22.78 20.73
C GLY A 462 2.64 -24.14 21.01
N ILE A 463 2.55 -24.58 22.26
CA ILE A 463 2.96 -25.91 22.69
C ILE A 463 1.76 -26.55 23.37
N LEU A 464 1.18 -27.57 22.75
CA LEU A 464 0.06 -28.33 23.31
C LEU A 464 0.50 -29.12 24.56
N SER A 465 -0.48 -29.58 25.35
CA SER A 465 -0.23 -30.37 26.58
C SER A 465 0.57 -31.65 26.34
N ASN A 466 0.46 -32.25 25.15
CA ASN A 466 1.24 -33.40 24.69
C ASN A 466 2.66 -33.04 24.20
N ARG A 467 3.12 -31.80 24.41
CA ARG A 467 4.41 -31.23 23.95
C ARG A 467 4.55 -31.03 22.44
N GLN A 468 3.48 -31.20 21.67
CA GLN A 468 3.51 -30.92 20.24
C GLN A 468 3.55 -29.41 19.98
N GLU A 469 4.52 -28.95 19.19
CA GLU A 469 4.56 -27.57 18.71
C GLU A 469 3.53 -27.35 17.59
N VAL A 470 2.77 -26.27 17.70
CA VAL A 470 1.69 -25.92 16.76
C VAL A 470 1.76 -24.46 16.34
N ALA A 471 1.18 -24.15 15.18
CA ALA A 471 0.93 -22.78 14.74
C ALA A 471 -0.57 -22.48 14.83
N VAL A 472 -0.94 -21.47 15.62
CA VAL A 472 -2.32 -21.05 15.85
C VAL A 472 -2.60 -19.78 15.06
N LYS A 473 -3.32 -19.91 13.93
CA LYS A 473 -3.78 -18.79 13.10
C LYS A 473 -5.10 -18.27 13.70
N LYS A 474 -5.07 -17.10 14.33
CA LYS A 474 -6.26 -16.44 14.89
C LYS A 474 -6.85 -15.51 13.83
N LEU A 475 -8.06 -15.84 13.37
CA LEU A 475 -8.69 -15.10 12.28
C LEU A 475 -9.23 -13.74 12.75
N SER A 476 -9.14 -12.73 11.88
CA SER A 476 -9.56 -11.36 12.22
C SER A 476 -11.09 -11.24 12.35
N LYS A 477 -11.56 -10.54 13.39
CA LYS A 477 -13.01 -10.35 13.67
C LYS A 477 -13.74 -9.52 12.62
N ALA A 478 -13.02 -8.74 11.82
CA ALA A 478 -13.59 -7.64 11.04
C ALA A 478 -14.01 -8.02 9.61
N SER A 479 -13.83 -9.26 9.15
CA SER A 479 -14.18 -9.65 7.79
C SER A 479 -15.22 -10.78 7.77
N THR A 480 -16.36 -10.53 7.11
CA THR A 480 -17.30 -11.59 6.68
C THR A 480 -16.59 -12.63 5.81
N GLN A 481 -15.53 -12.21 5.12
CA GLN A 481 -14.65 -13.08 4.35
C GLN A 481 -13.93 -14.14 5.21
N GLY A 482 -13.58 -13.81 6.45
CA GLY A 482 -12.85 -14.69 7.36
C GLY A 482 -13.59 -15.97 7.72
N PHE A 483 -14.94 -15.93 7.82
CA PHE A 483 -15.72 -17.14 8.11
C PHE A 483 -15.80 -18.10 6.93
N GLU A 484 -15.96 -17.59 5.70
CA GLU A 484 -15.95 -18.46 4.51
C GLU A 484 -14.58 -19.09 4.31
N GLU A 485 -13.51 -18.33 4.54
CA GLU A 485 -12.13 -18.81 4.52
C GLU A 485 -11.89 -19.88 5.58
N PHE A 486 -12.31 -19.63 6.83
CA PHE A 486 -12.25 -20.61 7.91
C PHE A 486 -12.94 -21.92 7.51
N LYS A 487 -14.19 -21.83 7.06
CA LYS A 487 -14.97 -22.99 6.62
C LYS A 487 -14.27 -23.72 5.49
N ASN A 488 -13.70 -22.98 4.54
CA ASN A 488 -12.99 -23.56 3.40
C ASN A 488 -11.70 -24.27 3.84
N GLU A 489 -10.88 -23.64 4.68
CA GLU A 489 -9.66 -24.25 5.24
C GLU A 489 -10.01 -25.53 5.99
N VAL A 490 -10.97 -25.52 6.92
CA VAL A 490 -11.38 -26.71 7.68
C VAL A 490 -11.86 -27.82 6.75
N MET A 491 -12.74 -27.53 5.78
CA MET A 491 -13.31 -28.54 4.89
C MET A 491 -12.30 -29.15 3.91
N LEU A 492 -11.35 -28.34 3.43
CA LEU A 492 -10.33 -28.77 2.47
C LEU A 492 -9.19 -29.48 3.18
N THR A 493 -8.51 -28.82 4.10
CA THR A 493 -7.28 -29.34 4.71
C THR A 493 -7.53 -30.60 5.54
N ALA A 494 -8.73 -30.78 6.10
CA ALA A 494 -9.16 -32.05 6.69
C ALA A 494 -8.98 -33.26 5.78
N ARG A 495 -9.12 -33.05 4.46
CA ARG A 495 -9.12 -34.09 3.43
C ARG A 495 -7.78 -34.20 2.72
N LEU A 496 -6.83 -33.33 3.03
CA LEU A 496 -5.54 -33.27 2.36
C LEU A 496 -4.45 -33.84 3.26
N GLN A 497 -3.88 -34.95 2.83
CA GLN A 497 -2.77 -35.61 3.52
C GLN A 497 -1.67 -35.87 2.50
N HIS A 498 -0.67 -34.99 2.49
CA HIS A 498 0.48 -35.10 1.61
C HIS A 498 1.70 -34.44 2.25
N VAL A 499 2.88 -35.01 2.04
CA VAL A 499 4.14 -34.56 2.67
C VAL A 499 4.50 -33.11 2.31
N ASN A 500 4.05 -32.63 1.15
CA ASN A 500 4.27 -31.26 0.68
C ASN A 500 3.08 -30.32 0.88
N LEU A 501 2.14 -30.64 1.78
CA LEU A 501 1.05 -29.74 2.19
C LEU A 501 1.08 -29.57 3.72
N VAL A 502 0.83 -28.37 4.23
CA VAL A 502 0.80 -28.12 5.68
C VAL A 502 -0.44 -28.74 6.29
N ARG A 503 -0.24 -29.60 7.30
CA ARG A 503 -1.32 -30.33 7.96
C ARG A 503 -2.08 -29.45 8.96
N LEU A 504 -3.40 -29.34 8.77
CA LEU A 504 -4.30 -28.85 9.80
C LEU A 504 -4.48 -29.95 10.87
N LEU A 505 -4.21 -29.61 12.12
CA LEU A 505 -4.37 -30.51 13.27
C LEU A 505 -5.76 -30.37 13.90
N GLY A 506 -6.35 -29.18 13.81
CA GLY A 506 -7.66 -28.92 14.37
C GLY A 506 -8.05 -27.46 14.33
N PHE A 507 -9.12 -27.12 15.02
CA PHE A 507 -9.66 -25.77 15.03
C PHE A 507 -10.39 -25.46 16.34
N TYR A 508 -10.64 -24.18 16.56
CA TYR A 508 -11.56 -23.66 17.56
C TYR A 508 -12.53 -22.69 16.89
N ILE A 509 -13.80 -22.81 17.24
CA ILE A 509 -14.87 -21.93 16.78
C ILE A 509 -15.84 -21.67 17.92
N ASP A 510 -15.99 -20.40 18.28
CA ASP A 510 -17.04 -19.92 19.20
C ASP A 510 -17.40 -18.47 18.87
N GLY A 511 -18.65 -18.23 18.47
CA GLY A 511 -19.08 -16.91 18.02
C GLY A 511 -18.23 -16.42 16.83
N GLU A 512 -17.61 -15.27 17.02
CA GLU A 512 -16.69 -14.62 16.08
C GLU A 512 -15.23 -15.04 16.28
N GLN A 513 -14.91 -15.83 17.32
CA GLN A 513 -13.56 -16.31 17.58
C GLN A 513 -13.34 -17.60 16.80
N GLN A 514 -12.54 -17.51 15.75
CA GLN A 514 -12.15 -18.64 14.91
C GLN A 514 -10.64 -18.77 14.89
N MET A 515 -10.15 -19.98 15.15
CA MET A 515 -8.73 -20.27 15.16
C MET A 515 -8.47 -21.61 14.48
N LEU A 516 -7.40 -21.65 13.68
CA LEU A 516 -6.92 -22.85 13.03
C LEU A 516 -5.59 -23.26 13.67
N VAL A 517 -5.46 -24.54 13.98
CA VAL A 517 -4.27 -25.11 14.63
C VAL A 517 -3.56 -26.01 13.61
N TYR A 518 -2.41 -25.55 13.16
CA TYR A 518 -1.56 -26.23 12.17
C TYR A 518 -0.35 -26.89 12.84
N GLU A 519 0.28 -27.82 12.14
CA GLU A 519 1.66 -28.20 12.47
C GLU A 519 2.58 -26.97 12.42
N TYR A 520 3.52 -26.87 13.36
CA TYR A 520 4.46 -25.75 13.38
C TYR A 520 5.54 -25.94 12.31
N MET A 521 5.82 -24.87 11.54
CA MET A 521 6.82 -24.85 10.47
C MET A 521 8.02 -23.99 10.91
N PRO A 522 9.11 -24.61 11.41
CA PRO A 522 10.17 -23.90 12.13
C PRO A 522 11.07 -23.06 11.23
N ASN A 523 11.21 -23.43 9.95
CA ASN A 523 12.02 -22.71 9.00
C ASN A 523 11.24 -21.63 8.24
N LYS A 524 10.07 -21.19 8.73
CA LYS A 524 9.28 -20.08 8.17
C LYS A 524 8.90 -20.29 6.69
N SER A 525 8.52 -19.22 6.00
CA SER A 525 8.14 -19.20 4.59
C SER A 525 9.34 -19.01 3.66
N LEU A 526 9.22 -19.46 2.41
CA LEU A 526 10.29 -19.43 1.40
C LEU A 526 10.74 -18.01 1.05
N ASP A 527 9.82 -17.04 1.04
CA ASP A 527 10.12 -15.63 0.80
C ASP A 527 11.07 -15.03 1.86
N SER A 528 11.06 -15.54 3.09
CA SER A 528 11.97 -15.14 4.17
C SER A 528 13.42 -15.57 3.92
N TYR A 529 13.68 -16.39 2.90
CA TYR A 529 15.02 -16.75 2.43
C TYR A 529 15.31 -16.10 1.09
N LEU A 530 14.42 -16.26 0.09
CA LEU A 530 14.67 -15.78 -1.27
C LEU A 530 14.98 -14.28 -1.33
N PHE A 531 14.31 -13.48 -0.49
CA PHE A 531 14.41 -12.02 -0.54
C PHE A 531 15.17 -11.40 0.63
N ASP A 532 15.77 -12.23 1.48
CA ASP A 532 16.64 -11.78 2.56
C ASP A 532 18.11 -11.83 2.07
N PRO A 533 18.86 -10.72 2.11
CA PRO A 533 20.21 -10.65 1.58
C PRO A 533 21.19 -11.67 2.18
N ILE A 534 20.94 -12.16 3.39
CA ILE A 534 21.81 -13.08 4.13
C ILE A 534 21.27 -14.51 4.06
N ARG A 535 19.98 -14.73 4.32
CA ARG A 535 19.38 -16.07 4.35
C ARG A 535 19.31 -16.72 2.98
N ARG A 536 19.32 -15.96 1.88
CA ARG A 536 19.35 -16.52 0.51
C ARG A 536 20.53 -17.47 0.27
N TYR A 537 21.67 -17.24 0.92
CA TYR A 537 22.85 -18.11 0.84
C TYR A 537 22.64 -19.48 1.52
N LEU A 538 21.63 -19.63 2.38
CA LEU A 538 21.27 -20.92 2.96
C LEU A 538 20.54 -21.83 1.95
N LEU A 539 19.98 -21.23 0.88
CA LEU A 539 19.30 -21.90 -0.22
C LEU A 539 20.22 -22.02 -1.44
N ASP A 540 21.19 -22.93 -1.36
CA ASP A 540 21.97 -23.37 -2.53
C ASP A 540 21.07 -23.97 -3.63
N TRP A 541 21.62 -24.14 -4.82
CA TRP A 541 20.86 -24.61 -5.98
C TRP A 541 20.20 -25.98 -5.75
N ARG A 542 20.88 -26.88 -5.04
CA ARG A 542 20.35 -28.22 -4.73
C ARG A 542 19.11 -28.12 -3.84
N LYS A 543 19.13 -27.28 -2.80
CA LYS A 543 17.95 -27.03 -1.96
C LYS A 543 16.82 -26.38 -2.74
N ARG A 544 17.12 -25.42 -3.63
CA ARG A 544 16.11 -24.80 -4.50
C ARG A 544 15.44 -25.82 -5.42
N ILE A 545 16.19 -26.76 -6.00
CA ILE A 545 15.63 -27.87 -6.79
C ILE A 545 14.71 -28.75 -5.94
N TYR A 546 15.11 -29.17 -4.74
CA TYR A 546 14.23 -29.96 -3.86
C TYR A 546 12.96 -29.21 -3.48
N ILE A 547 13.05 -27.89 -3.31
CA ILE A 547 11.89 -27.02 -3.08
C ILE A 547 10.97 -27.01 -4.32
N ILE A 548 11.51 -26.84 -5.51
CA ILE A 548 10.74 -26.85 -6.77
C ILE A 548 10.03 -28.19 -6.98
N GLU A 549 10.75 -29.30 -6.80
CA GLU A 549 10.21 -30.65 -6.92
C GLU A 549 9.10 -30.90 -5.89
N GLY A 550 9.31 -30.53 -4.63
CA GLY A 550 8.32 -30.70 -3.57
C GLY A 550 7.05 -29.87 -3.79
N ILE A 551 7.17 -28.62 -4.24
CA ILE A 551 6.01 -27.79 -4.61
C ILE A 551 5.26 -28.44 -5.77
N THR A 552 5.98 -28.93 -6.78
CA THR A 552 5.38 -29.60 -7.94
C THR A 552 4.62 -30.86 -7.51
N GLN A 553 5.17 -31.68 -6.61
CA GLN A 553 4.46 -32.84 -6.07
C GLN A 553 3.21 -32.43 -5.26
N GLY A 554 3.29 -31.37 -4.46
CA GLY A 554 2.14 -30.82 -3.74
C GLY A 554 1.01 -30.39 -4.69
N LEU A 555 1.33 -29.63 -5.73
CA LEU A 555 0.37 -29.21 -6.76
C LEU A 555 -0.19 -30.40 -7.55
N LEU A 556 0.64 -31.37 -7.90
CA LEU A 556 0.23 -32.56 -8.63
C LEU A 556 -0.77 -33.39 -7.80
N TYR A 557 -0.54 -33.51 -6.50
CA TYR A 557 -1.51 -34.12 -5.59
C TYR A 557 -2.85 -33.37 -5.57
N LEU A 558 -2.83 -32.03 -5.47
CA LEU A 558 -4.06 -31.23 -5.44
C LEU A 558 -4.88 -31.35 -6.74
N GLN A 559 -4.21 -31.37 -7.89
CA GLN A 559 -4.89 -31.28 -9.18
C GLN A 559 -5.24 -32.64 -9.80
N GLU A 560 -4.42 -33.68 -9.60
CA GLU A 560 -4.54 -34.97 -10.29
C GLU A 560 -4.86 -36.15 -9.35
N TYR A 561 -4.09 -36.28 -8.26
CA TYR A 561 -4.09 -37.50 -7.44
C TYR A 561 -5.06 -37.48 -6.25
N SER A 562 -5.51 -36.31 -5.83
CA SER A 562 -6.58 -36.23 -4.84
C SER A 562 -7.94 -36.62 -5.46
N ARG A 563 -8.90 -36.94 -4.60
CA ARG A 563 -10.23 -37.42 -5.03
C ARG A 563 -11.00 -36.35 -5.83
N LEU A 564 -10.73 -35.08 -5.54
CA LEU A 564 -11.39 -33.92 -6.12
C LEU A 564 -10.31 -32.97 -6.60
N THR A 565 -10.46 -32.36 -7.75
CA THR A 565 -9.48 -31.37 -8.21
C THR A 565 -9.56 -30.13 -7.34
N ILE A 566 -8.43 -29.70 -6.77
CA ILE A 566 -8.35 -28.54 -5.89
C ILE A 566 -7.50 -27.48 -6.56
N ILE A 567 -8.07 -26.27 -6.67
CA ILE A 567 -7.39 -25.09 -7.20
C ILE A 567 -7.10 -24.17 -6.03
N HIS A 568 -5.84 -23.88 -5.77
CA HIS A 568 -5.39 -23.14 -4.60
C HIS A 568 -5.69 -21.64 -4.70
N ARG A 569 -5.44 -21.04 -5.88
CA ARG A 569 -5.67 -19.62 -6.23
C ARG A 569 -4.81 -18.58 -5.48
N ASP A 570 -3.82 -19.01 -4.70
CA ASP A 570 -2.89 -18.11 -4.00
C ASP A 570 -1.52 -18.77 -3.80
N ILE A 571 -1.01 -19.43 -4.84
CA ILE A 571 0.35 -19.99 -4.83
C ILE A 571 1.36 -18.84 -4.93
N LYS A 572 2.23 -18.71 -3.93
CA LYS A 572 3.26 -17.67 -3.82
C LYS A 572 4.33 -18.05 -2.82
N ALA A 573 5.48 -17.37 -2.84
CA ALA A 573 6.61 -17.70 -1.97
C ALA A 573 6.28 -17.63 -0.47
N SER A 574 5.43 -16.69 -0.04
CA SER A 574 5.01 -16.57 1.37
C SER A 574 4.04 -17.66 1.85
N ASN A 575 3.40 -18.39 0.92
CA ASN A 575 2.53 -19.53 1.24
C ASN A 575 3.26 -20.90 1.13
N ILE A 576 4.55 -20.91 0.79
CA ILE A 576 5.39 -22.11 0.87
C ILE A 576 6.16 -22.09 2.18
N LEU A 577 5.78 -22.94 3.14
CA LEU A 577 6.46 -23.07 4.42
C LEU A 577 7.51 -24.18 4.38
N LEU A 578 8.58 -24.03 5.16
CA LEU A 578 9.71 -24.96 5.20
C LEU A 578 9.73 -25.71 6.55
N ASP A 579 9.77 -27.04 6.48
CA ASP A 579 9.88 -27.88 7.67
C ASP A 579 11.32 -27.91 8.22
N ASN A 580 11.57 -28.69 9.27
CA ASN A 580 12.89 -28.86 9.88
C ASN A 580 13.98 -29.32 8.90
N GLU A 581 13.62 -30.04 7.84
CA GLU A 581 14.54 -30.56 6.83
C GLU A 581 14.63 -29.66 5.59
N MET A 582 14.07 -28.44 5.66
CA MET A 582 13.96 -27.48 4.55
C MET A 582 13.11 -27.99 3.38
N LYS A 583 12.21 -28.96 3.63
CA LYS A 583 11.27 -29.43 2.61
C LYS A 583 10.07 -28.49 2.52
N PRO A 584 9.58 -28.20 1.30
CA PRO A 584 8.46 -27.28 1.11
C PRO A 584 7.13 -27.93 1.45
N LYS A 585 6.24 -27.14 2.06
CA LYS A 585 4.84 -27.46 2.25
C LYS A 585 3.96 -26.28 1.83
N ILE A 586 3.00 -26.53 0.94
CA ILE A 586 2.02 -25.53 0.51
C ILE A 586 1.02 -25.30 1.64
N SER A 587 0.74 -24.03 1.94
CA SER A 587 -0.12 -23.57 3.04
C SER A 587 -1.16 -22.56 2.56
N ASP A 588 -2.10 -22.20 3.44
CA ASP A 588 -3.14 -21.18 3.23
C ASP A 588 -4.20 -21.51 2.17
N PHE A 589 -5.01 -22.52 2.47
CA PHE A 589 -6.12 -22.98 1.61
C PHE A 589 -7.40 -22.13 1.74
N GLY A 590 -7.37 -20.96 2.40
CA GLY A 590 -8.57 -20.13 2.61
C GLY A 590 -9.22 -19.72 1.30
N MET A 591 -8.42 -19.53 0.26
CA MET A 591 -8.87 -19.18 -1.09
C MET A 591 -9.13 -20.38 -2.00
N ALA A 592 -8.81 -21.60 -1.61
CA ALA A 592 -8.87 -22.75 -2.49
C ALA A 592 -10.33 -23.11 -2.88
N ARG A 593 -10.52 -23.80 -3.99
CA ARG A 593 -11.84 -24.25 -4.48
C ARG A 593 -11.79 -25.69 -4.95
N ILE A 594 -12.86 -26.42 -4.67
CA ILE A 594 -13.06 -27.81 -5.06
C ILE A 594 -13.80 -27.84 -6.40
N PHE A 595 -13.27 -28.61 -7.33
CA PHE A 595 -13.89 -28.95 -8.61
C PHE A 595 -14.19 -30.44 -8.66
N ARG A 596 -15.27 -30.78 -9.34
CA ARG A 596 -15.43 -32.17 -9.80
C ARG A 596 -14.45 -32.41 -10.94
N LYS A 597 -13.99 -33.65 -11.13
CA LYS A 597 -12.95 -33.97 -12.12
C LYS A 597 -13.34 -33.64 -13.58
N ASP A 598 -14.63 -33.44 -13.85
CA ASP A 598 -15.21 -33.04 -15.13
C ASP A 598 -15.32 -31.53 -15.33
N GLU A 599 -15.15 -30.72 -14.28
CA GLU A 599 -15.19 -29.26 -14.35
C GLU A 599 -13.77 -28.70 -14.59
N LEU A 600 -13.54 -28.10 -15.76
CA LEU A 600 -12.22 -27.61 -16.18
C LEU A 600 -11.91 -26.19 -15.67
N GLU A 601 -12.92 -25.36 -15.51
CA GLU A 601 -12.81 -23.95 -15.13
C GLU A 601 -14.09 -23.48 -14.45
N ALA A 602 -13.98 -22.44 -13.61
CA ALA A 602 -15.15 -21.76 -13.07
C ALA A 602 -14.97 -20.24 -13.13
N ASN A 603 -16.11 -19.55 -13.16
CA ASN A 603 -16.19 -18.10 -13.13
C ASN A 603 -16.45 -17.61 -11.71
N THR A 604 -15.90 -16.45 -11.38
CA THR A 604 -16.28 -15.71 -10.17
C THR A 604 -16.31 -14.22 -10.44
N SER A 605 -17.26 -13.53 -9.81
CA SER A 605 -17.30 -12.06 -9.77
C SER A 605 -16.31 -11.48 -8.75
N LYS A 606 -15.71 -12.31 -7.89
CA LYS A 606 -14.79 -11.89 -6.85
C LYS A 606 -13.38 -12.42 -7.12
N ILE A 607 -12.51 -11.53 -7.61
CA ILE A 607 -11.08 -11.82 -7.78
C ILE A 607 -10.41 -11.81 -6.41
N VAL A 608 -9.71 -12.90 -6.09
CA VAL A 608 -8.93 -13.05 -4.85
C VAL A 608 -7.55 -13.61 -5.21
N GLY A 609 -6.58 -13.47 -4.31
CA GLY A 609 -5.18 -13.89 -4.53
C GLY A 609 -4.22 -12.71 -4.49
N THR A 610 -2.92 -13.01 -4.58
CA THR A 610 -1.86 -12.01 -4.43
C THR A 610 -1.44 -11.40 -5.75
N TYR A 611 -1.46 -10.06 -5.82
CA TYR A 611 -1.03 -9.30 -6.98
C TYR A 611 0.37 -9.73 -7.46
N GLY A 612 0.55 -9.86 -8.77
CA GLY A 612 1.76 -10.39 -9.41
C GLY A 612 1.78 -11.92 -9.59
N TYR A 613 0.93 -12.69 -8.91
CA TYR A 613 0.77 -14.15 -9.12
C TYR A 613 -0.57 -14.52 -9.77
N VAL A 614 -1.52 -13.58 -9.84
CA VAL A 614 -2.85 -13.79 -10.44
C VAL A 614 -2.72 -13.89 -11.96
N SER A 615 -3.27 -14.95 -12.54
CA SER A 615 -3.22 -15.17 -13.99
C SER A 615 -4.10 -14.16 -14.77
N PRO A 616 -3.78 -13.87 -16.04
CA PRO A 616 -4.51 -12.90 -16.85
C PRO A 616 -5.99 -13.21 -17.01
N GLU A 617 -6.33 -14.46 -17.32
CA GLU A 617 -7.72 -14.89 -17.48
C GLU A 617 -8.50 -14.78 -16.17
N TYR A 618 -7.82 -14.98 -15.03
CA TYR A 618 -8.45 -14.80 -13.73
C TYR A 618 -8.66 -13.33 -13.42
N ALA A 619 -7.64 -12.48 -13.59
CA ALA A 619 -7.72 -11.05 -13.35
C ALA A 619 -8.74 -10.34 -14.26
N MET A 620 -8.80 -10.71 -15.54
CA MET A 620 -9.60 -10.02 -16.55
C MET A 620 -11.03 -10.54 -16.66
N LYS A 621 -11.25 -11.86 -16.51
CA LYS A 621 -12.54 -12.51 -16.77
C LYS A 621 -13.13 -13.21 -15.55
N GLY A 622 -12.40 -13.31 -14.44
CA GLY A 622 -12.81 -14.08 -13.27
C GLY A 622 -12.75 -15.59 -13.48
N LEU A 623 -12.07 -16.05 -14.54
CA LEU A 623 -11.89 -17.47 -14.86
C LEU A 623 -10.73 -18.05 -14.06
N TYR A 624 -11.00 -19.03 -13.20
CA TYR A 624 -9.96 -19.77 -12.50
C TYR A 624 -10.02 -21.25 -12.84
N SER A 625 -8.85 -21.83 -13.11
CA SER A 625 -8.65 -23.24 -13.46
C SER A 625 -7.31 -23.75 -12.90
N THR A 626 -7.00 -25.03 -13.11
CA THR A 626 -5.69 -25.59 -12.75
C THR A 626 -4.54 -24.82 -13.43
N LYS A 627 -4.80 -24.22 -14.61
CA LYS A 627 -3.86 -23.37 -15.35
C LYS A 627 -3.59 -22.03 -14.68
N SER A 628 -4.51 -21.55 -13.84
CA SER A 628 -4.29 -20.34 -13.03
C SER A 628 -3.25 -20.61 -11.94
N ASP A 629 -3.33 -21.77 -11.27
CA ASP A 629 -2.28 -22.21 -10.32
C ASP A 629 -0.94 -22.49 -11.02
N VAL A 630 -0.96 -23.04 -12.25
CA VAL A 630 0.26 -23.22 -13.06
C VAL A 630 0.93 -21.87 -13.34
N TYR A 631 0.16 -20.84 -13.69
CA TYR A 631 0.71 -19.49 -13.89
C TYR A 631 1.38 -18.97 -12.60
N SER A 632 0.67 -19.05 -11.47
CA SER A 632 1.22 -18.65 -10.17
C SER A 632 2.49 -19.45 -9.81
N PHE A 633 2.52 -20.75 -10.12
CA PHE A 633 3.71 -21.59 -9.96
C PHE A 633 4.87 -21.16 -10.88
N GLY A 634 4.59 -20.77 -12.12
CA GLY A 634 5.58 -20.20 -13.04
C GLY A 634 6.24 -18.95 -12.50
N VAL A 635 5.43 -18.02 -11.97
CA VAL A 635 5.93 -16.81 -11.28
C VAL A 635 6.80 -17.19 -10.08
N LEU A 636 6.33 -18.11 -9.24
CA LEU A 636 7.10 -18.61 -8.09
C LEU A 636 8.43 -19.25 -8.52
N LEU A 637 8.44 -20.01 -9.60
CA LEU A 637 9.64 -20.66 -10.14
C LEU A 637 10.67 -19.62 -10.61
N LEU A 638 10.24 -18.55 -11.26
CA LEU A 638 11.12 -17.42 -11.62
C LEU A 638 11.74 -16.76 -10.39
N GLN A 639 10.98 -16.59 -9.30
CA GLN A 639 11.51 -16.05 -8.04
C GLN A 639 12.51 -16.99 -7.38
N ILE A 640 12.25 -18.30 -7.40
CA ILE A 640 13.18 -19.29 -6.85
C ILE A 640 14.51 -19.27 -7.61
N VAL A 641 14.47 -19.17 -8.94
CA VAL A 641 15.69 -19.12 -9.77
C VAL A 641 16.47 -17.82 -9.56
N SER A 642 15.79 -16.67 -9.49
CA SER A 642 16.44 -15.35 -9.51
C SER A 642 16.68 -14.71 -8.14
N GLY A 643 15.94 -15.13 -7.10
CA GLY A 643 15.90 -14.40 -5.81
C GLY A 643 15.22 -13.01 -5.90
N ARG A 644 14.53 -12.72 -7.01
CA ARG A 644 13.95 -11.38 -7.30
C ARG A 644 12.46 -11.31 -6.96
N ARG A 645 11.96 -10.14 -6.56
CA ARG A 645 10.55 -9.91 -6.20
C ARG A 645 9.69 -9.60 -7.44
N THR A 646 8.40 -9.89 -7.39
CA THR A 646 7.46 -9.54 -8.48
C THR A 646 7.07 -8.07 -8.50
N ALA A 647 7.23 -7.36 -7.38
CA ALA A 647 6.83 -5.95 -7.21
C ALA A 647 7.84 -4.93 -7.75
N CYS A 648 8.95 -5.38 -8.34
CA CYS A 648 10.01 -4.51 -8.88
C CYS A 648 10.08 -4.64 -10.41
N PHE A 649 10.59 -3.60 -11.06
CA PHE A 649 10.93 -3.63 -12.48
C PHE A 649 12.43 -3.88 -12.67
N TYR A 650 12.79 -4.49 -13.80
CA TYR A 650 14.13 -4.96 -14.12
C TYR A 650 14.51 -4.59 -15.57
N GLY A 651 15.71 -4.99 -15.99
CA GLY A 651 16.30 -4.61 -17.28
C GLY A 651 17.14 -3.33 -17.17
N GLU A 652 17.87 -3.02 -18.24
CA GLU A 652 18.77 -1.85 -18.32
C GLU A 652 18.05 -0.50 -18.08
N HIS A 653 16.74 -0.47 -18.34
CA HIS A 653 15.88 0.71 -18.17
C HIS A 653 14.88 0.58 -17.02
N GLU A 654 14.96 -0.46 -16.18
CA GLU A 654 14.03 -0.74 -15.06
C GLU A 654 12.54 -0.63 -15.45
N ASN A 655 12.17 -1.15 -16.61
CA ASN A 655 10.82 -1.04 -17.17
C ASN A 655 10.15 -2.40 -17.46
N LEU A 656 10.86 -3.51 -17.25
CA LEU A 656 10.34 -4.86 -17.50
C LEU A 656 9.86 -5.48 -16.19
N ASN A 657 8.67 -6.05 -16.17
CA ASN A 657 8.26 -6.87 -15.03
C ASN A 657 9.12 -8.15 -14.93
N LEU A 658 9.07 -8.87 -13.80
CA LEU A 658 9.92 -10.05 -13.58
C LEU A 658 9.85 -11.09 -14.71
N MET A 659 8.66 -11.32 -15.28
CA MET A 659 8.44 -12.31 -16.34
C MET A 659 8.98 -11.82 -17.67
N GLU A 660 8.72 -10.56 -18.03
CA GLU A 660 9.31 -9.94 -19.22
C GLU A 660 10.82 -9.95 -19.18
N TYR A 661 11.41 -9.57 -18.04
CA TYR A 661 12.86 -9.56 -17.87
C TYR A 661 13.47 -10.97 -18.02
N ALA A 662 12.82 -11.99 -17.44
CA ALA A 662 13.23 -13.37 -17.65
C ALA A 662 13.14 -13.76 -19.14
N TYR A 663 12.06 -13.41 -19.81
CA TYR A 663 11.86 -13.75 -21.22
C TYR A 663 12.90 -13.09 -22.14
N GLU A 664 13.18 -11.80 -21.96
CA GLU A 664 14.18 -11.09 -22.76
C GLU A 664 15.59 -11.70 -22.55
N LEU A 665 16.02 -11.94 -21.30
CA LEU A 665 17.31 -12.59 -21.04
C LEU A 665 17.38 -14.01 -21.63
N TRP A 666 16.31 -14.78 -21.52
CA TRP A 666 16.25 -16.12 -22.12
C TRP A 666 16.34 -16.06 -23.65
N LYS A 667 15.59 -15.15 -24.29
CA LYS A 667 15.55 -14.94 -25.74
C LYS A 667 16.90 -14.49 -26.30
N GLU A 668 17.66 -13.70 -25.52
CA GLU A 668 19.02 -13.27 -25.87
C GLU A 668 20.11 -14.33 -25.61
N GLY A 669 19.76 -15.51 -25.08
CA GLY A 669 20.74 -16.54 -24.69
C GLY A 669 21.51 -16.20 -23.40
N LYS A 670 21.06 -15.19 -22.66
CA LYS A 670 21.64 -14.70 -21.39
C LYS A 670 20.88 -15.19 -20.16
N GLY A 671 20.19 -16.33 -20.26
CA GLY A 671 19.35 -16.85 -19.17
C GLY A 671 20.10 -17.03 -17.83
N MET A 672 21.42 -17.24 -17.85
CA MET A 672 22.23 -17.31 -16.65
C MET A 672 22.34 -15.98 -15.90
N GLU A 673 22.22 -14.84 -16.57
CA GLU A 673 22.22 -13.51 -15.92
C GLU A 673 20.94 -13.28 -15.09
N PHE A 674 19.88 -14.06 -15.35
CA PHE A 674 18.66 -14.02 -14.56
C PHE A 674 18.81 -14.73 -13.22
N ALA A 675 19.71 -15.70 -13.12
CA ALA A 675 19.94 -16.50 -11.93
C ALA A 675 20.40 -15.64 -10.74
N ASP A 676 20.03 -16.05 -9.52
CA ASP A 676 20.58 -15.45 -8.31
C ASP A 676 22.11 -15.67 -8.28
N PRO A 677 22.92 -14.60 -8.20
CA PRO A 677 24.39 -14.72 -8.21
C PRO A 677 24.97 -15.56 -7.07
N SER A 678 24.19 -15.84 -6.02
CA SER A 678 24.59 -16.73 -4.91
C SER A 678 24.51 -18.22 -5.25
N LEU A 679 23.94 -18.58 -6.41
CA LEU A 679 23.81 -19.96 -6.84
C LEU A 679 25.08 -20.43 -7.54
N ASP A 680 25.80 -21.34 -6.89
CA ASP A 680 26.80 -22.18 -7.54
C ASP A 680 26.09 -23.38 -8.19
N ASP A 681 26.01 -23.37 -9.52
CA ASP A 681 25.41 -24.42 -10.32
C ASP A 681 26.45 -25.33 -11.01
N SER A 682 27.70 -25.31 -10.54
CA SER A 682 28.85 -26.06 -11.08
C SER A 682 28.59 -27.55 -11.32
N HIS A 683 27.59 -28.13 -10.67
CA HIS A 683 27.20 -29.53 -10.86
C HIS A 683 26.11 -29.77 -11.90
N SER A 684 25.34 -28.77 -12.36
CA SER A 684 24.28 -28.97 -13.36
C SER A 684 23.66 -27.65 -13.91
N THR A 685 24.43 -26.81 -14.60
CA THR A 685 23.94 -25.58 -15.28
C THR A 685 22.70 -25.81 -16.15
N CYS A 686 22.62 -26.97 -16.80
CA CYS A 686 21.47 -27.36 -17.63
C CYS A 686 20.13 -27.34 -16.86
N LYS A 687 20.12 -27.64 -15.54
CA LYS A 687 18.88 -27.65 -14.75
C LYS A 687 18.36 -26.25 -14.45
N LEU A 688 19.23 -25.25 -14.31
CA LEU A 688 18.82 -23.88 -13.99
C LEU A 688 18.10 -23.25 -15.18
N LEU A 689 18.73 -23.27 -16.35
CA LEU A 689 18.12 -22.80 -17.60
C LEU A 689 16.84 -23.57 -17.92
N ARG A 690 16.79 -24.88 -17.62
CA ARG A 690 15.58 -25.70 -17.75
C ARG A 690 14.46 -25.22 -16.84
N CYS A 691 14.73 -24.93 -15.56
CA CYS A 691 13.74 -24.38 -14.65
C CYS A 691 13.24 -23.02 -15.13
N MET A 692 14.13 -22.17 -15.64
CA MET A 692 13.76 -20.88 -16.23
C MET A 692 12.83 -21.06 -17.46
N GLN A 693 13.15 -21.99 -18.37
CA GLN A 693 12.33 -22.28 -19.54
C GLN A 693 10.96 -22.85 -19.15
N ILE A 694 10.89 -23.77 -18.17
CA ILE A 694 9.63 -24.29 -17.63
C ILE A 694 8.80 -23.14 -17.04
N ALA A 695 9.44 -22.23 -16.29
CA ALA A 695 8.76 -21.09 -15.69
C ALA A 695 8.15 -20.18 -16.76
N LEU A 696 8.91 -19.90 -17.84
CA LEU A 696 8.43 -19.13 -18.99
C LEU A 696 7.26 -19.81 -19.71
N LEU A 697 7.28 -21.14 -19.86
CA LEU A 697 6.16 -21.91 -20.41
C LEU A 697 4.89 -21.77 -19.54
N CYS A 698 5.05 -21.65 -18.22
CA CYS A 698 3.94 -21.51 -17.28
C CYS A 698 3.31 -20.11 -17.26
N VAL A 699 4.05 -19.05 -17.59
CA VAL A 699 3.57 -17.65 -17.49
C VAL A 699 3.08 -17.05 -18.82
N GLN A 700 2.82 -17.90 -19.82
CA GLN A 700 2.29 -17.49 -21.12
C GLN A 700 0.87 -16.88 -20.99
N GLU A 701 0.54 -15.97 -21.90
CA GLU A 701 -0.75 -15.25 -21.90
C GLU A 701 -1.95 -16.18 -22.04
N ASP A 702 -1.94 -17.08 -23.03
CA ASP A 702 -2.99 -18.08 -23.20
C ASP A 702 -2.80 -19.25 -22.21
N ALA A 703 -3.85 -19.56 -21.44
CA ALA A 703 -3.87 -20.68 -20.50
C ALA A 703 -3.68 -22.04 -21.20
N ASN A 704 -4.05 -22.16 -22.48
CA ASN A 704 -3.91 -23.38 -23.26
C ASN A 704 -2.45 -23.69 -23.63
N ASP A 705 -1.61 -22.66 -23.75
CA ASP A 705 -0.19 -22.80 -24.08
C ASP A 705 0.67 -23.21 -22.88
N ARG A 706 0.13 -23.04 -21.66
CA ARG A 706 0.81 -23.43 -20.42
C ARG A 706 0.79 -24.95 -20.28
N PRO A 707 1.84 -25.61 -19.76
CA PRO A 707 1.81 -27.03 -19.46
C PRO A 707 0.85 -27.35 -18.29
N THR A 708 0.52 -28.61 -18.10
CA THR A 708 -0.11 -29.15 -16.89
C THR A 708 0.95 -29.42 -15.83
N VAL A 709 0.57 -29.52 -14.55
CA VAL A 709 1.54 -29.86 -13.48
C VAL A 709 2.18 -31.24 -13.71
N LYS A 710 1.47 -32.18 -14.35
CA LYS A 710 1.99 -33.49 -14.75
C LYS A 710 3.09 -33.36 -15.82
N GLU A 711 2.88 -32.51 -16.81
CA GLU A 711 3.88 -32.22 -17.84
C GLU A 711 5.08 -31.49 -17.22
N ILE A 712 4.87 -30.50 -16.36
CA ILE A 712 5.93 -29.82 -15.59
C ILE A 712 6.77 -30.84 -14.81
N SER A 713 6.12 -31.76 -14.08
CA SER A 713 6.83 -32.82 -13.34
C SER A 713 7.65 -33.74 -14.26
N SER A 714 7.23 -33.93 -15.50
CA SER A 714 7.96 -34.73 -16.49
C SER A 714 9.12 -33.93 -17.09
N MET A 715 8.91 -32.65 -17.39
CA MET A 715 9.93 -31.73 -17.89
C MET A 715 11.07 -31.51 -16.88
N LEU A 716 10.76 -31.47 -15.58
CA LEU A 716 11.79 -31.39 -14.53
C LEU A 716 12.68 -32.64 -14.46
N LYS A 717 12.18 -33.81 -14.86
CA LYS A 717 12.89 -35.09 -14.84
C LYS A 717 13.58 -35.44 -16.17
N SER A 718 13.09 -34.88 -17.28
CA SER A 718 13.65 -35.07 -18.63
C SER A 718 14.91 -34.24 -18.82
N ASP A 719 15.86 -34.75 -19.61
CA ASP A 719 17.06 -34.00 -19.97
C ASP A 719 16.90 -33.04 -21.15
N THR A 720 15.76 -33.07 -21.83
CA THR A 720 15.47 -32.21 -22.98
C THR A 720 14.08 -31.56 -22.88
N ILE A 721 14.02 -30.25 -23.16
CA ILE A 721 12.79 -29.48 -23.37
C ILE A 721 12.82 -28.92 -24.80
N LEU A 722 11.94 -29.42 -25.66
CA LEU A 722 11.86 -29.00 -27.06
C LEU A 722 10.89 -27.83 -27.31
N ILE A 723 10.18 -27.37 -26.27
CA ILE A 723 9.12 -26.36 -26.40
C ILE A 723 9.68 -24.96 -26.14
N ILE A 724 9.52 -24.07 -27.11
CA ILE A 724 9.94 -22.67 -27.05
C ILE A 724 8.78 -21.86 -26.42
N PRO A 725 8.95 -21.23 -25.24
CA PRO A 725 7.93 -20.37 -24.66
C PRO A 725 7.64 -19.15 -25.55
N GLN A 726 6.36 -18.78 -25.62
CA GLN A 726 5.94 -17.48 -26.17
C GLN A 726 6.13 -16.37 -25.13
N LYS A 727 5.88 -15.13 -25.55
CA LYS A 727 5.99 -13.96 -24.69
C LYS A 727 5.07 -14.10 -23.45
N PRO A 728 5.55 -13.79 -22.24
CA PRO A 728 4.75 -13.85 -21.02
C PRO A 728 3.56 -12.90 -21.05
N ALA A 729 2.58 -13.21 -20.21
CA ALA A 729 1.46 -12.32 -20.00
C ALA A 729 1.87 -10.98 -19.38
N PHE A 730 1.00 -9.97 -19.55
CA PHE A 730 1.21 -8.58 -19.06
C PHE A 730 2.44 -7.88 -19.66
N SER A 731 2.94 -8.35 -20.81
CA SER A 731 4.05 -7.70 -21.49
C SER A 731 3.64 -6.36 -22.11
N ILE A 732 4.44 -5.31 -21.90
CA ILE A 732 4.22 -3.95 -22.42
C ILE A 732 4.47 -3.92 -23.93
N ASN A 733 5.52 -4.61 -24.38
CA ASN A 733 5.88 -4.69 -25.80
C ASN A 733 5.20 -5.91 -26.44
N ARG A 734 4.24 -5.72 -27.35
CA ARG A 734 3.69 -6.83 -28.15
C ARG A 734 4.61 -7.10 -29.33
N ASP A 735 5.25 -8.26 -29.40
CA ASP A 735 6.08 -8.64 -30.56
C ASP A 735 5.18 -8.86 -31.78
N GLU A 736 5.51 -8.23 -32.92
CA GLU A 736 4.91 -8.54 -34.21
C GLU A 736 5.23 -10.00 -34.58
N LYS A 737 4.19 -10.79 -34.85
CA LYS A 737 4.28 -12.21 -35.23
C LYS A 737 5.29 -12.46 -36.35
N LYS A 738 6.48 -12.97 -36.03
CA LYS A 738 7.33 -13.75 -36.95
C LYS A 738 8.01 -14.90 -36.20
N PRO A 739 7.74 -16.18 -36.57
CA PRO A 739 8.48 -17.30 -36.03
C PRO A 739 9.78 -17.44 -36.82
N ASN A 740 10.91 -17.00 -36.27
CA ASN A 740 12.22 -17.32 -36.83
C ASN A 740 12.90 -18.36 -35.97
N LYS A 741 13.26 -19.48 -36.63
CA LYS A 741 14.08 -20.59 -36.12
C LYS A 741 15.28 -20.07 -35.33
N PHE A 742 15.34 -20.36 -34.04
CA PHE A 742 16.58 -20.30 -33.29
C PHE A 742 17.02 -21.72 -32.91
N ILE A 743 18.23 -22.06 -33.35
CA ILE A 743 18.94 -23.28 -33.03
C ILE A 743 19.67 -22.98 -31.72
N MET A 744 19.28 -23.64 -30.63
CA MET A 744 20.15 -23.70 -29.45
C MET A 744 21.42 -24.43 -29.86
N HIS A 745 22.56 -23.77 -29.75
CA HIS A 745 23.84 -24.45 -29.76
C HIS A 745 23.87 -25.44 -28.59
N GLU A 746 23.92 -26.74 -28.92
CA GLU A 746 24.20 -27.80 -27.97
C GLU A 746 25.55 -27.52 -27.29
N GLU A 747 25.53 -27.01 -26.06
CA GLU A 747 26.62 -27.29 -25.13
C GLU A 747 26.57 -28.77 -24.79
N LYS A 748 27.33 -29.55 -25.55
CA LYS A 748 27.59 -30.97 -25.28
C LYS A 748 28.24 -31.11 -23.91
N CYS A 749 27.45 -31.37 -22.87
CA CYS A 749 27.95 -32.02 -21.66
C CYS A 749 28.16 -33.51 -21.96
N SER A 750 29.40 -33.89 -22.28
CA SER A 750 29.79 -35.27 -22.51
C SER A 750 30.14 -36.01 -21.22
N ILE A 751 29.57 -37.22 -21.11
CA ILE A 751 30.12 -38.46 -20.53
C ILE A 751 30.19 -38.54 -18.99
N ASN A 752 29.51 -39.56 -18.45
CA ASN A 752 30.08 -40.52 -17.49
C ASN A 752 29.37 -41.88 -17.66
N ASP A 753 30.17 -42.91 -17.94
CA ASP A 753 29.79 -44.31 -18.13
C ASP A 753 29.14 -44.94 -16.89
N ALA A 754 27.98 -45.59 -17.05
CA ALA A 754 27.51 -46.62 -16.11
C ALA A 754 26.56 -47.62 -16.79
N THR A 755 26.90 -48.90 -16.65
CA THR A 755 26.30 -50.09 -17.26
C THR A 755 24.87 -50.33 -16.78
N ILE A 756 23.90 -50.51 -17.69
CA ILE A 756 22.55 -51.03 -17.36
C ILE A 756 22.44 -52.47 -17.86
N SER A 757 22.36 -53.40 -16.92
CA SER A 757 21.96 -54.79 -17.13
C SER A 757 20.48 -54.89 -17.50
N GLN A 758 20.18 -55.67 -18.55
CA GLN A 758 18.83 -55.96 -19.04
C GLN A 758 18.16 -57.01 -18.13
N VAL A 759 16.98 -56.70 -17.59
CA VAL A 759 16.11 -57.69 -16.92
C VAL A 759 14.90 -57.94 -17.82
N VAL A 760 14.74 -59.19 -18.26
CA VAL A 760 13.59 -59.68 -19.02
C VAL A 760 12.50 -60.14 -18.04
N ALA A 761 11.25 -59.80 -18.33
CA ALA A 761 10.08 -60.14 -17.52
C ALA A 761 9.81 -61.65 -17.47
N ARG A 762 9.31 -62.12 -16.32
CA ARG A 762 8.49 -63.33 -16.20
C ARG A 762 7.02 -62.93 -16.16
#